data_AF-A0A1H4YWM4-F1
#
_entry.id   AF-A0A1H4YWM4-F1
#
_cell.length_a   1.000
_cell.length_b   1.000
_cell.length_c   1.000
_cell.angle_alpha   90.00
_cell.angle_beta   90.00
_cell.angle_gamma   90.00
#
_symmetry.space_group_name_H-M   'P 1'
#
loop_
_entity.id
_entity.type
_entity.pdbx_description
1 polymer ?
#
loop_
_entity_poly.entity_id
_entity_poly.type
_entity_poly.pdbx_seq_one_letter_code
_entity_poly.pdbx_strand_id
1 'polypeptide(L)'
;MSIDPILMPTATSPIRDKVVTAKEAVRLVRDGDHLVLEGFAGQGFAEELVLALEERFLATGSPKDMSLVFTVAQGDRGERGTVHLCHDGMLKRAMGGHYGMSPALQKLALSGEIEAYNLPQGVIAQLLRDTGAGKPGLLTHVGLGTFADPRLGGGKVNDATTEDRVRLMEIDGREYLFYKAFERLDVAFLRGTTADPSGNVTMEKEALTLEALETAIAVHNKGGLVIVQVERIAERGSLNPRDVKIPGALVDCVVVASTPAHHTQSWGSQYNPAMSGEIRQPMSWIDPMPLDPRKVIARRAALELRPNSVVNLGIGVPEGVAAVAAEEGVLEYLTLTAEPGVIGGMPAGGTDFGSAINADAILAQPSQFDFYDGGGLDAAFLGMAQADGAGNVNVSRFGPRLAGAGGFINISQNAKSVYFLGTFLAPARTEVVDGAIVTSDGPAAPKFVAAVDQRTFSGEYAHASGQPVMYITERCVFRLSERGMELIEIAPGVDLQRDVLDLLGFEPIMDTPPAIMDPRIFRDDPMGLREDLLSVPLEARFSYDEKRNLFFMNFEGVAVRTEEEVERAGVEIERRLAEIGRPVNVVINYDNFVLGPDLVDEYAARVRRMGKYYESVTRYTTSAFLRLKLADHLADRGLAPHLYESRTEAVAASKEDLD
;
A
#
# COMPACT_ATOMS: atom_id res chain seq x y z
N MET A 1 56.74 -34.33 -9.93
CA MET A 1 56.52 -33.14 -10.78
C MET A 1 56.92 -31.93 -9.96
N SER A 2 57.93 -31.19 -10.39
CA SER A 2 58.30 -29.90 -9.78
C SER A 2 57.26 -28.89 -10.21
N ILE A 3 56.43 -28.41 -9.28
CA ILE A 3 55.54 -27.27 -9.55
C ILE A 3 56.45 -26.05 -9.67
N ASP A 4 56.32 -25.32 -10.76
CA ASP A 4 57.09 -24.10 -11.06
C ASP A 4 56.96 -23.10 -9.89
N PRO A 5 58.04 -22.50 -9.34
CA PRO A 5 57.96 -21.59 -8.19
C PRO A 5 57.06 -20.36 -8.43
N ILE A 6 56.82 -20.00 -9.69
CA ILE A 6 55.90 -18.94 -10.11
C ILE A 6 54.43 -19.32 -9.88
N LEU A 7 54.12 -20.62 -9.80
CA LEU A 7 52.77 -21.17 -9.60
C LEU A 7 52.47 -21.53 -8.14
N MET A 8 53.36 -21.21 -7.19
CA MET A 8 53.01 -21.31 -5.77
C MET A 8 52.05 -20.19 -5.41
N PRO A 9 50.81 -20.49 -4.94
CA PRO A 9 49.97 -19.46 -4.35
C PRO A 9 50.73 -18.89 -3.16
N THR A 10 50.96 -17.58 -3.13
CA THR A 10 51.41 -16.93 -1.91
C THR A 10 50.40 -17.27 -0.81
N ALA A 11 50.88 -17.69 0.37
CA ALA A 11 50.04 -18.07 1.51
C ALA A 11 49.11 -16.93 2.00
N THR A 12 49.24 -15.74 1.44
CA THR A 12 48.27 -14.66 1.46
C THR A 12 47.52 -14.65 0.13
N SER A 13 46.23 -15.01 0.13
CA SER A 13 45.34 -14.60 -0.95
C SER A 13 45.55 -13.10 -1.17
N PRO A 14 45.75 -12.60 -2.41
CA PRO A 14 45.88 -11.17 -2.63
C PRO A 14 44.67 -10.48 -1.99
N ILE A 15 44.96 -9.49 -1.15
CA ILE A 15 43.95 -8.70 -0.45
C ILE A 15 43.10 -8.06 -1.55
N ARG A 16 41.88 -8.58 -1.76
CA ARG A 16 40.96 -8.05 -2.79
C ARG A 16 40.50 -6.68 -2.32
N ASP A 17 41.07 -5.62 -2.88
CA ASP A 17 40.60 -4.25 -2.73
C ASP A 17 39.76 -3.87 -3.96
N LYS A 18 38.50 -3.53 -3.73
CA LYS A 18 37.51 -3.23 -4.77
C LYS A 18 37.16 -1.74 -4.84
N VAL A 19 37.81 -0.91 -4.03
CA VAL A 19 37.51 0.52 -3.98
C VAL A 19 38.14 1.22 -5.19
N VAL A 20 37.30 1.88 -5.98
CA VAL A 20 37.69 2.62 -7.19
C VAL A 20 36.95 3.95 -7.27
N THR A 21 37.41 4.85 -8.12
CA THR A 21 36.66 6.09 -8.42
C THR A 21 35.44 5.80 -9.31
N ALA A 22 34.43 6.68 -9.27
CA ALA A 22 33.27 6.59 -10.15
C ALA A 22 33.69 6.51 -11.63
N LYS A 23 34.65 7.36 -12.04
CA LYS A 23 35.20 7.39 -13.40
C LYS A 23 35.86 6.07 -13.82
N GLU A 24 36.57 5.40 -12.90
CA GLU A 24 37.16 4.08 -13.18
C GLU A 24 36.08 2.99 -13.30
N ALA A 25 35.08 3.01 -12.42
CA ALA A 25 33.98 2.05 -12.43
C ALA A 25 33.17 2.13 -13.73
N VAL A 26 32.73 3.34 -14.12
CA VAL A 26 31.88 3.52 -15.30
C VAL A 26 32.59 3.26 -16.61
N ARG A 27 33.94 3.21 -16.65
CA ARG A 27 34.70 2.82 -17.85
C ARG A 27 34.45 1.37 -18.28
N LEU A 28 33.96 0.54 -17.37
CA LEU A 28 33.66 -0.86 -17.65
C LEU A 28 32.35 -1.04 -18.44
N VAL A 29 31.47 -0.03 -18.43
CA VAL A 29 30.21 -0.03 -19.19
C VAL A 29 30.49 0.12 -20.68
N ARG A 30 29.86 -0.70 -21.51
CA ARG A 30 30.09 -0.79 -22.96
C ARG A 30 28.83 -0.42 -23.75
N ASP A 31 29.03 -0.16 -25.03
CA ASP A 31 27.92 0.03 -25.96
C ASP A 31 27.04 -1.23 -25.98
N GLY A 32 25.72 -1.03 -25.94
CA GLY A 32 24.74 -2.11 -25.96
C GLY A 32 24.60 -2.89 -24.65
N ASP A 33 25.21 -2.45 -23.55
CA ASP A 33 25.04 -3.09 -22.25
C ASP A 33 23.62 -2.89 -21.67
N HIS A 34 23.18 -3.89 -20.91
CA HIS A 34 21.95 -3.89 -20.14
C HIS A 34 22.26 -3.42 -18.73
N LEU A 35 21.92 -2.16 -18.45
CA LEU A 35 22.12 -1.50 -17.17
C LEU A 35 20.87 -1.63 -16.30
N VAL A 36 21.03 -2.19 -15.11
CA VAL A 36 20.02 -2.13 -14.04
C VAL A 36 20.33 -0.95 -13.13
N LEU A 37 19.35 -0.07 -12.95
CA LEU A 37 19.40 0.99 -11.95
C LEU A 37 18.46 0.67 -10.81
N GLU A 38 19.05 0.48 -9.63
CA GLU A 38 18.28 0.45 -8.40
C GLU A 38 17.86 1.86 -7.99
N GLY A 39 16.67 1.94 -7.40
CA GLY A 39 16.22 3.11 -6.67
C GLY A 39 14.71 3.29 -6.76
N PHE A 40 14.14 3.98 -5.78
CA PHE A 40 12.75 4.37 -5.74
C PHE A 40 12.65 5.89 -5.66
N ALA A 41 12.34 6.53 -6.79
CA ALA A 41 12.41 7.98 -6.97
C ALA A 41 13.78 8.59 -6.61
N GLY A 42 14.02 8.94 -5.34
CA GLY A 42 15.33 9.44 -4.87
C GLY A 42 16.03 8.56 -3.85
N GLN A 43 15.41 7.45 -3.46
CA GLN A 43 15.92 6.55 -2.42
C GLN A 43 16.69 5.41 -3.08
N GLY A 44 17.81 5.00 -2.48
CA GLY A 44 18.63 3.90 -3.02
C GLY A 44 19.35 4.20 -4.35
N PHE A 45 19.32 5.45 -4.83
CA PHE A 45 19.92 5.81 -6.12
C PHE A 45 21.40 6.17 -6.00
N ALA A 46 22.22 5.58 -6.88
CA ALA A 46 23.66 5.83 -6.99
C ALA A 46 23.97 6.98 -7.97
N GLU A 47 23.65 8.21 -7.56
CA GLU A 47 23.68 9.40 -8.43
C GLU A 47 25.05 9.69 -9.04
N GLU A 48 26.15 9.52 -8.30
CA GLU A 48 27.49 9.83 -8.80
C GLU A 48 27.93 8.89 -9.93
N LEU A 49 27.52 7.61 -9.88
CA LEU A 49 27.78 6.67 -10.97
C LEU A 49 27.06 7.09 -12.25
N VAL A 50 25.83 7.57 -12.14
CA VAL A 50 25.04 8.03 -13.29
C VAL A 50 25.63 9.32 -13.88
N LEU A 51 26.01 10.28 -13.02
CA LEU A 51 26.70 11.50 -13.45
C LEU A 51 28.04 11.21 -14.14
N ALA A 52 28.84 10.28 -13.59
CA ALA A 52 30.10 9.88 -14.21
C ALA A 52 29.90 9.18 -15.56
N LEU A 53 28.82 8.41 -15.71
CA LEU A 53 28.47 7.75 -16.97
C LEU A 53 28.03 8.77 -18.04
N GLU A 54 27.25 9.77 -17.63
CA GLU A 54 26.87 10.91 -18.49
C GLU A 54 28.11 11.70 -18.93
N GLU A 55 28.99 12.10 -18.01
CA GLU A 55 30.23 12.84 -18.33
C GLU A 55 31.06 12.08 -19.38
N ARG A 56 31.18 10.76 -19.19
CA ARG A 56 31.88 9.90 -20.15
C ARG A 56 31.18 9.89 -21.51
N PHE A 57 29.86 9.77 -21.56
CA PHE A 57 29.11 9.79 -22.81
C PHE A 57 29.29 11.13 -23.53
N LEU A 58 29.13 12.25 -22.84
CA LEU A 58 29.32 13.58 -23.42
C LEU A 58 30.74 13.81 -23.94
N ALA A 59 31.75 13.26 -23.24
CA ALA A 59 33.15 13.40 -23.65
C ALA A 59 33.56 12.47 -24.81
N THR A 60 32.91 11.32 -24.98
CA THR A 60 33.41 10.24 -25.86
C THR A 60 32.40 9.70 -26.88
N GLY A 61 31.11 9.99 -26.70
CA GLY A 61 30.01 9.37 -27.45
C GLY A 61 29.71 7.93 -27.06
N SER A 62 30.23 7.43 -25.93
CA SER A 62 30.05 6.05 -25.45
C SER A 62 29.90 6.01 -23.92
N PRO A 63 29.03 5.14 -23.35
CA PRO A 63 28.31 4.05 -24.02
C PRO A 63 27.06 4.49 -24.79
N LYS A 64 26.80 3.84 -25.91
CA LYS A 64 25.58 4.04 -26.73
C LYS A 64 24.71 2.79 -26.80
N ASP A 65 23.48 2.96 -27.26
CA ASP A 65 22.52 1.89 -27.51
C ASP A 65 22.23 0.99 -26.29
N MET A 66 22.34 1.52 -25.06
CA MET A 66 22.14 0.75 -23.84
C MET A 66 20.66 0.36 -23.64
N SER A 67 20.44 -0.74 -22.94
CA SER A 67 19.13 -1.13 -22.43
C SER A 67 19.05 -0.83 -20.93
N LEU A 68 18.05 -0.06 -20.53
CA LEU A 68 17.85 0.34 -19.13
C LEU A 68 16.74 -0.51 -18.49
N VAL A 69 16.99 -1.03 -17.29
CA VAL A 69 16.01 -1.76 -16.46
C VAL A 69 15.89 -1.08 -15.10
N PHE A 70 14.65 -0.81 -14.66
CA PHE A 70 14.35 -0.19 -13.37
C PHE A 70 12.95 -0.56 -12.88
N THR A 71 12.75 -0.57 -11.57
CA THR A 71 11.41 -0.71 -10.95
C THR A 71 10.68 0.63 -10.98
N VAL A 72 11.31 1.71 -10.48
CA VAL A 72 10.81 3.08 -10.55
C VAL A 72 11.91 4.01 -11.05
N ALA A 73 11.64 4.77 -12.11
CA ALA A 73 12.62 5.71 -12.65
C ALA A 73 13.04 6.69 -11.57
N GLN A 74 14.35 6.86 -11.41
CA GLN A 74 14.89 7.78 -10.42
C GLN A 74 14.91 9.21 -10.98
N GLY A 75 14.55 10.18 -10.15
CA GLY A 75 14.54 11.59 -10.55
C GLY A 75 13.59 12.46 -9.73
N ASP A 76 13.67 13.77 -9.97
CA ASP A 76 12.93 14.83 -9.28
C ASP A 76 11.93 15.56 -10.21
N ARG A 77 11.68 14.99 -11.40
CA ARG A 77 10.96 15.62 -12.53
C ARG A 77 11.67 16.82 -13.16
N GLY A 78 12.93 17.07 -12.80
CA GLY A 78 13.77 18.13 -13.34
C GLY A 78 15.07 17.57 -13.89
N GLU A 79 16.17 17.97 -13.26
CA GLU A 79 17.54 17.76 -13.74
C GLU A 79 18.28 16.63 -13.03
N ARG A 80 17.64 15.90 -12.09
CA ARG A 80 18.27 14.77 -11.38
C ARG A 80 17.80 13.41 -11.87
N GLY A 81 18.63 12.40 -11.63
CA GLY A 81 18.26 11.00 -11.83
C GLY A 81 18.48 10.50 -13.27
N THR A 82 17.54 9.73 -13.80
CA THR A 82 17.71 9.07 -15.11
C THR A 82 17.72 10.02 -16.30
N VAL A 83 17.44 11.32 -16.10
CA VAL A 83 17.57 12.35 -17.14
C VAL A 83 18.98 12.39 -17.73
N HIS A 84 20.00 12.13 -16.91
CA HIS A 84 21.41 12.07 -17.32
C HIS A 84 21.73 10.94 -18.30
N LEU A 85 20.81 9.98 -18.47
CA LEU A 85 20.94 8.89 -19.44
C LEU A 85 20.11 9.14 -20.71
N CYS A 86 19.37 10.24 -20.80
CA CYS A 86 18.40 10.49 -21.87
C CYS A 86 18.97 11.30 -23.04
N HIS A 87 20.27 11.13 -23.34
CA HIS A 87 20.91 11.76 -24.50
C HIS A 87 20.67 10.95 -25.78
N ASP A 88 20.59 11.63 -26.92
CA ASP A 88 20.37 11.01 -28.24
C ASP A 88 21.39 9.89 -28.50
N GLY A 89 20.89 8.67 -28.75
CA GLY A 89 21.71 7.48 -29.04
C GLY A 89 22.34 6.81 -27.81
N MET A 90 22.19 7.36 -26.59
CA MET A 90 22.71 6.72 -25.38
C MET A 90 21.89 5.49 -24.99
N LEU A 91 20.56 5.60 -25.05
CA LEU A 91 19.62 4.51 -24.80
C LEU A 91 19.01 4.01 -26.10
N LYS A 92 18.88 2.68 -26.21
CA LYS A 92 18.07 2.02 -27.24
C LYS A 92 16.74 1.52 -26.69
N ARG A 93 16.71 1.14 -25.40
CA ARG A 93 15.57 0.50 -24.77
C ARG A 93 15.44 0.88 -23.29
N ALA A 94 14.21 0.99 -22.79
CA ALA A 94 13.90 1.10 -21.37
C ALA A 94 12.80 0.12 -20.96
N MET A 95 12.99 -0.61 -19.87
CA MET A 95 11.98 -1.47 -19.24
C MET A 95 11.77 -1.02 -17.80
N GLY A 96 10.60 -0.46 -17.52
CA GLY A 96 10.34 0.29 -16.30
C GLY A 96 8.98 0.02 -15.68
N GLY A 97 8.87 0.09 -14.35
CA GLY A 97 7.59 0.03 -13.65
C GLY A 97 6.88 1.37 -13.58
N HIS A 98 7.63 2.45 -13.34
CA HIS A 98 7.10 3.81 -13.26
C HIS A 98 8.06 4.83 -13.88
N TYR A 99 7.59 5.60 -14.86
CA TYR A 99 8.36 6.60 -15.63
C TYR A 99 8.14 8.04 -15.13
N GLY A 100 7.14 8.26 -14.26
CA GLY A 100 6.62 9.58 -13.91
C GLY A 100 7.60 10.56 -13.27
N MET A 101 8.78 10.11 -12.86
CA MET A 101 9.83 10.94 -12.24
C MET A 101 10.88 11.46 -13.24
N SER A 102 10.88 10.98 -14.48
CA SER A 102 11.81 11.40 -15.53
C SER A 102 11.08 11.82 -16.81
N PRO A 103 10.75 13.11 -16.96
CA PRO A 103 10.11 13.63 -18.17
C PRO A 103 10.93 13.39 -19.45
N ALA A 104 12.26 13.42 -19.37
CA ALA A 104 13.12 13.13 -20.51
C ALA A 104 12.98 11.68 -20.98
N LEU A 105 12.97 10.72 -20.07
CA LEU A 105 12.76 9.31 -20.40
C LEU A 105 11.35 9.05 -20.95
N GLN A 106 10.33 9.73 -20.39
CA GLN A 106 8.96 9.69 -20.92
C GLN A 106 8.90 10.16 -22.36
N LYS A 107 9.60 11.26 -22.69
CA LYS A 107 9.65 11.82 -24.04
C LYS A 107 10.22 10.80 -25.03
N LEU A 108 11.39 10.22 -24.72
CA LEU A 108 12.03 9.20 -25.57
C LEU A 108 11.13 7.98 -25.79
N ALA A 109 10.47 7.52 -24.72
CA ALA A 109 9.56 6.39 -24.78
C ALA A 109 8.29 6.70 -25.59
N LEU A 110 7.68 7.87 -25.43
CA LEU A 110 6.45 8.21 -26.15
C LEU A 110 6.68 8.57 -27.61
N SER A 111 7.83 9.15 -27.96
CA SER A 111 8.19 9.48 -29.35
C SER A 111 8.61 8.26 -30.17
N GLY A 112 8.90 7.13 -29.53
CA GLY A 112 9.42 5.93 -30.20
C GLY A 112 10.90 6.03 -30.55
N GLU A 113 11.63 7.00 -29.98
CA GLU A 113 13.09 7.10 -30.11
C GLU A 113 13.80 5.93 -29.43
N ILE A 114 13.17 5.33 -28.41
CA ILE A 114 13.60 4.08 -27.79
C ILE A 114 12.47 3.05 -27.77
N GLU A 115 12.83 1.77 -27.72
CA GLU A 115 11.91 0.72 -27.31
C GLU A 115 11.57 0.90 -25.83
N ALA A 116 10.29 0.76 -25.46
CA ALA A 116 9.84 1.00 -24.09
C ALA A 116 8.78 -0.01 -23.65
N TYR A 117 9.01 -0.61 -22.48
CA TYR A 117 8.06 -1.47 -21.79
C TYR A 117 7.68 -0.86 -20.46
N ASN A 118 6.38 -0.80 -20.18
CA ASN A 118 5.86 -0.59 -18.85
C ASN A 118 5.27 -1.90 -18.30
N LEU A 119 5.97 -2.52 -17.36
CA LEU A 119 5.51 -3.73 -16.67
C LEU A 119 5.13 -3.38 -15.22
N PRO A 120 4.30 -4.15 -14.52
CA PRO A 120 4.04 -3.90 -13.10
C PRO A 120 5.36 -3.88 -12.30
N GLN A 121 5.50 -2.94 -11.36
CA GLN A 121 6.75 -2.77 -10.60
C GLN A 121 7.15 -4.04 -9.84
N GLY A 122 6.20 -4.70 -9.19
CA GLY A 122 6.46 -5.95 -8.47
C GLY A 122 6.88 -7.08 -9.38
N VAL A 123 6.33 -7.13 -10.59
CA VAL A 123 6.75 -8.09 -11.62
C VAL A 123 8.22 -7.87 -11.99
N ILE A 124 8.68 -6.62 -12.15
CA ILE A 124 10.10 -6.35 -12.45
C ILE A 124 10.99 -6.76 -11.28
N ALA A 125 10.64 -6.41 -10.04
CA ALA A 125 11.40 -6.78 -8.85
C ALA A 125 11.50 -8.31 -8.69
N GLN A 126 10.38 -9.03 -8.87
CA GLN A 126 10.35 -10.49 -8.82
C GLN A 126 11.08 -11.13 -10.02
N LEU A 127 11.06 -10.51 -11.21
CA LEU A 127 11.83 -10.98 -12.37
C LEU A 127 13.33 -10.86 -12.16
N LEU A 128 13.82 -9.82 -11.47
CA LEU A 128 15.22 -9.71 -11.08
C LEU A 128 15.60 -10.89 -10.18
N ARG A 129 14.81 -11.16 -9.14
CA ARG A 129 14.98 -12.34 -8.28
C ARG A 129 14.98 -13.66 -9.07
N ASP A 130 13.97 -13.87 -9.91
CA ASP A 130 13.78 -15.10 -10.67
C ASP A 130 14.87 -15.30 -11.73
N THR A 131 15.35 -14.21 -12.34
CA THR A 131 16.51 -14.21 -13.23
C THR A 131 17.77 -14.64 -12.48
N GLY A 132 18.01 -14.09 -11.28
CA GLY A 132 19.13 -14.49 -10.44
C GLY A 132 19.05 -15.95 -9.99
N ALA A 133 17.85 -16.48 -9.80
CA ALA A 133 17.62 -17.89 -9.51
C ALA A 133 17.70 -18.82 -10.74
N GLY A 134 17.92 -18.28 -11.95
CA GLY A 134 18.00 -19.06 -13.18
C GLY A 134 16.65 -19.60 -13.68
N LYS A 135 15.53 -19.03 -13.24
CA LYS A 135 14.20 -19.41 -13.72
C LYS A 135 13.94 -18.84 -15.12
N PRO A 136 13.08 -19.46 -15.93
CA PRO A 136 12.77 -18.98 -17.29
C PRO A 136 11.95 -17.68 -17.33
N GLY A 137 11.29 -17.34 -16.22
CA GLY A 137 10.41 -16.18 -16.09
C GLY A 137 9.53 -16.29 -14.86
N LEU A 138 8.71 -15.27 -14.66
CA LEU A 138 7.73 -15.17 -13.59
C LEU A 138 6.35 -15.56 -14.12
N LEU A 139 5.67 -16.45 -13.41
CA LEU A 139 4.27 -16.80 -13.65
C LEU A 139 3.42 -16.15 -12.57
N THR A 140 2.48 -15.30 -12.95
CA THR A 140 1.62 -14.56 -12.00
C THR A 140 0.30 -14.17 -12.67
N HIS A 141 -0.77 -13.98 -11.89
CA HIS A 141 -2.03 -13.42 -12.38
C HIS A 141 -1.99 -11.89 -12.46
N VAL A 142 -1.00 -11.26 -11.83
CA VAL A 142 -0.81 -9.81 -11.87
C VAL A 142 -0.70 -9.34 -13.32
N GLY A 143 -1.55 -8.38 -13.69
CA GLY A 143 -1.62 -7.79 -15.02
C GLY A 143 -2.78 -8.30 -15.88
N LEU A 144 -3.45 -9.42 -15.52
CA LEU A 144 -4.59 -9.93 -16.27
C LEU A 144 -5.68 -8.86 -16.43
N GLY A 145 -6.19 -8.71 -17.66
CA GLY A 145 -7.20 -7.69 -17.95
C GLY A 145 -6.67 -6.26 -17.92
N THR A 146 -5.38 -5.99 -17.72
CA THR A 146 -4.80 -4.63 -17.80
C THR A 146 -3.96 -4.48 -19.07
N PHE A 147 -3.42 -3.30 -19.37
CA PHE A 147 -2.53 -3.11 -20.52
C PHE A 147 -1.25 -4.00 -20.49
N ALA A 148 -0.92 -4.56 -19.32
CA ALA A 148 0.16 -5.54 -19.18
C ALA A 148 -0.21 -6.92 -19.76
N ASP A 149 -1.51 -7.22 -19.91
CA ASP A 149 -2.01 -8.42 -20.59
C ASP A 149 -1.65 -8.35 -22.09
N PRO A 150 -1.09 -9.43 -22.69
CA PRO A 150 -0.74 -9.43 -24.11
C PRO A 150 -1.94 -9.21 -25.03
N ARG A 151 -3.17 -9.47 -24.58
CA ARG A 151 -4.40 -9.15 -25.30
C ARG A 151 -4.66 -7.64 -25.42
N LEU A 152 -4.04 -6.83 -24.55
CA LEU A 152 -4.23 -5.38 -24.44
C LEU A 152 -2.92 -4.58 -24.59
N GLY A 153 -1.86 -5.20 -25.10
CA GLY A 153 -0.60 -4.53 -25.42
C GLY A 153 0.64 -5.20 -24.82
N GLY A 154 0.51 -6.05 -23.80
CA GLY A 154 1.64 -6.78 -23.22
C GLY A 154 2.67 -5.86 -22.57
N GLY A 155 2.25 -4.69 -22.08
CA GLY A 155 3.13 -3.68 -21.48
C GLY A 155 3.96 -2.87 -22.48
N LYS A 156 3.77 -3.03 -23.79
CA LYS A 156 4.48 -2.24 -24.81
C LYS A 156 3.98 -0.79 -24.81
N VAL A 157 4.89 0.19 -24.80
CA VAL A 157 4.55 1.61 -24.69
C VAL A 157 4.31 2.27 -26.05
N ASN A 158 5.01 1.82 -27.08
CA ASN A 158 5.02 2.43 -28.41
C ASN A 158 5.16 1.37 -29.51
N ASP A 159 4.96 1.77 -30.77
CA ASP A 159 5.02 0.89 -31.94
C ASP A 159 6.44 0.45 -32.31
N ALA A 160 7.48 1.19 -31.86
CA ALA A 160 8.87 0.77 -32.01
C ALA A 160 9.18 -0.49 -31.18
N THR A 161 8.40 -0.74 -30.13
CA THR A 161 8.54 -1.89 -29.24
C THR A 161 7.76 -3.07 -29.79
N THR A 162 8.46 -4.04 -30.38
CA THR A 162 7.83 -5.15 -31.11
C THR A 162 7.98 -6.51 -30.45
N GLU A 163 9.00 -6.69 -29.62
CA GLU A 163 9.32 -7.97 -29.00
C GLU A 163 8.33 -8.32 -27.88
N ASP A 164 7.75 -9.52 -27.91
CA ASP A 164 6.85 -9.96 -26.85
C ASP A 164 7.64 -10.43 -25.61
N ARG A 165 7.18 -9.98 -24.44
CA ARG A 165 7.72 -10.32 -23.12
C ARG A 165 6.71 -11.01 -22.22
N VAL A 166 5.42 -10.90 -22.54
CA VAL A 166 4.31 -11.43 -21.75
C VAL A 166 3.54 -12.44 -22.58
N ARG A 167 3.24 -13.60 -22.00
CA ARG A 167 2.44 -14.66 -22.63
C ARG A 167 1.30 -15.03 -21.72
N LEU A 168 0.13 -15.26 -22.28
CA LEU A 168 -0.98 -15.87 -21.56
C LEU A 168 -0.72 -17.38 -21.46
N MET A 169 -0.86 -17.94 -20.27
CA MET A 169 -0.72 -19.36 -20.00
C MET A 169 -1.92 -19.86 -19.19
N GLU A 170 -2.42 -21.05 -19.50
CA GLU A 170 -3.44 -21.71 -18.69
C GLU A 170 -2.78 -22.79 -17.84
N ILE A 171 -3.04 -22.78 -16.53
CA ILE A 171 -2.59 -23.77 -15.56
C ILE A 171 -3.78 -24.15 -14.70
N ASP A 172 -4.11 -25.44 -14.67
CA ASP A 172 -5.23 -26.00 -13.91
C ASP A 172 -6.56 -25.26 -14.16
N GLY A 173 -6.81 -24.89 -15.43
CA GLY A 173 -8.02 -24.19 -15.86
C GLY A 173 -8.08 -22.71 -15.46
N ARG A 174 -6.97 -22.12 -15.01
CA ARG A 174 -6.85 -20.69 -14.67
C ARG A 174 -5.84 -20.00 -15.58
N GLU A 175 -6.18 -18.80 -16.03
CA GLU A 175 -5.26 -17.95 -16.79
C GLU A 175 -4.21 -17.33 -15.86
N TYR A 176 -2.98 -17.26 -16.35
CA TYR A 176 -1.85 -16.57 -15.76
C TYR A 176 -1.08 -15.84 -16.86
N LEU A 177 -0.36 -14.80 -16.48
CA LEU A 177 0.65 -14.15 -17.31
C LEU A 177 2.03 -14.71 -16.98
N PHE A 178 2.73 -15.14 -18.02
CA PHE A 178 4.13 -15.47 -17.96
C PHE A 178 4.96 -14.30 -18.48
N TYR A 179 5.71 -13.67 -17.59
CA TYR A 179 6.68 -12.64 -17.90
C TYR A 179 8.08 -13.27 -18.07
N LYS A 180 8.73 -13.04 -19.20
CA LYS A 180 10.02 -13.66 -19.52
C LYS A 180 11.14 -13.08 -18.63
N ALA A 181 11.99 -13.96 -18.10
CA ALA A 181 13.20 -13.55 -17.37
C ALA A 181 14.14 -12.74 -18.26
N PHE A 182 15.00 -11.92 -17.63
CA PHE A 182 15.98 -11.15 -18.37
C PHE A 182 17.03 -12.09 -18.98
N GLU A 183 17.18 -12.02 -20.30
CA GLU A 183 18.17 -12.83 -21.01
C GLU A 183 19.58 -12.37 -20.68
N ARG A 184 19.77 -11.05 -20.59
CA ARG A 184 21.04 -10.37 -20.37
C ARG A 184 20.87 -9.24 -19.35
N LEU A 185 21.80 -9.15 -18.41
CA LEU A 185 21.99 -8.08 -17.44
C LEU A 185 23.51 -7.91 -17.26
N ASP A 186 24.07 -6.79 -17.73
CA ASP A 186 25.52 -6.65 -17.87
C ASP A 186 26.13 -5.80 -16.75
N VAL A 187 25.38 -4.82 -16.25
CA VAL A 187 25.86 -3.89 -15.22
C VAL A 187 24.71 -3.57 -14.27
N ALA A 188 24.98 -3.52 -12.97
CA ALA A 188 24.10 -2.90 -11.98
C ALA A 188 24.81 -1.74 -11.28
N PHE A 189 24.09 -0.62 -11.15
CA PHE A 189 24.43 0.43 -10.19
C PHE A 189 23.52 0.31 -8.98
N LEU A 190 24.12 -0.01 -7.84
CA LEU A 190 23.45 -0.19 -6.56
C LEU A 190 23.99 0.81 -5.54
N ARG A 191 23.32 0.91 -4.40
CA ARG A 191 23.73 1.78 -3.31
C ARG A 191 23.72 1.07 -1.96
N GLY A 192 24.61 1.51 -1.07
CA GLY A 192 24.48 1.24 0.36
C GLY A 192 25.12 2.35 1.19
N THR A 193 25.15 2.19 2.51
CA THR A 193 25.69 3.20 3.41
C THR A 193 27.19 3.01 3.65
N THR A 194 27.59 1.80 4.07
CA THR A 194 28.99 1.50 4.40
C THR A 194 29.43 0.24 3.67
N ALA A 195 30.64 0.25 3.10
CA ALA A 195 31.27 -0.95 2.56
C ALA A 195 32.62 -1.25 3.22
N ASP A 196 33.09 -2.49 3.13
CA ASP A 196 34.50 -2.83 3.38
C ASP A 196 35.28 -2.95 2.06
N PRO A 197 36.63 -2.95 2.06
CA PRO A 197 37.40 -3.13 0.83
C PRO A 197 37.19 -4.47 0.12
N SER A 198 36.57 -5.48 0.77
CA SER A 198 36.18 -6.74 0.16
C SER A 198 34.91 -6.63 -0.70
N GLY A 199 34.16 -5.54 -0.54
CA GLY A 199 32.87 -5.29 -1.18
C GLY A 199 31.64 -5.69 -0.36
N ASN A 200 31.78 -6.04 0.92
CA ASN A 200 30.60 -6.27 1.76
C ASN A 200 29.92 -4.93 2.06
N VAL A 201 28.59 -4.84 1.92
CA VAL A 201 27.85 -3.58 2.04
C VAL A 201 26.73 -3.67 3.08
N THR A 202 26.65 -2.69 3.98
CA THR A 202 25.52 -2.46 4.91
C THR A 202 24.71 -1.24 4.46
N MET A 203 23.46 -1.13 4.94
CA MET A 203 22.49 -0.10 4.53
C MET A 203 21.90 0.62 5.75
N GLU A 204 22.69 0.85 6.80
CA GLU A 204 22.20 1.31 8.10
C GLU A 204 21.62 2.74 8.10
N LYS A 205 21.91 3.56 7.08
CA LYS A 205 21.29 4.89 6.91
C LYS A 205 20.31 4.96 5.75
N GLU A 206 20.18 3.91 4.94
CA GLU A 206 19.21 3.93 3.85
C GLU A 206 17.79 3.88 4.42
N ALA A 207 16.87 4.62 3.80
CA ALA A 207 15.45 4.56 4.19
C ALA A 207 14.78 3.26 3.74
N LEU A 208 15.36 2.60 2.73
CA LEU A 208 14.84 1.39 2.10
C LEU A 208 15.98 0.45 1.70
N THR A 209 15.67 -0.84 1.60
CA THR A 209 16.62 -1.86 1.08
C THR A 209 16.35 -2.31 -0.35
N LEU A 210 15.13 -2.06 -0.85
CA LEU A 210 14.73 -2.27 -2.25
C LEU A 210 15.04 -3.70 -2.75
N GLU A 211 15.48 -3.84 -3.99
CA GLU A 211 15.81 -5.08 -4.68
C GLU A 211 17.34 -5.26 -4.87
N ALA A 212 18.14 -4.63 -4.01
CA ALA A 212 19.60 -4.55 -4.15
C ALA A 212 20.26 -5.93 -4.24
N LEU A 213 19.89 -6.81 -3.31
CA LEU A 213 20.46 -8.15 -3.19
C LEU A 213 20.07 -9.00 -4.40
N GLU A 214 18.79 -8.99 -4.75
CA GLU A 214 18.27 -9.73 -5.89
C GLU A 214 18.90 -9.26 -7.21
N THR A 215 19.09 -7.94 -7.36
CA THR A 215 19.78 -7.36 -8.52
C THR A 215 21.24 -7.77 -8.57
N ALA A 216 21.96 -7.70 -7.44
CA ALA A 216 23.35 -8.13 -7.37
C ALA A 216 23.51 -9.62 -7.75
N ILE A 217 22.63 -10.49 -7.24
CA ILE A 217 22.59 -11.91 -7.60
C ILE A 217 22.31 -12.09 -9.09
N ALA A 218 21.31 -11.37 -9.63
CA ALA A 218 20.90 -11.48 -11.02
C ALA A 218 22.01 -11.09 -11.99
N VAL A 219 22.64 -9.94 -11.77
CA VAL A 219 23.73 -9.45 -12.60
C VAL A 219 24.96 -10.35 -12.49
N HIS A 220 25.35 -10.72 -11.26
CA HIS A 220 26.49 -11.62 -11.04
C HIS A 220 26.31 -12.97 -11.74
N ASN A 221 25.14 -13.61 -11.59
CA ASN A 221 24.87 -14.91 -12.19
C ASN A 221 24.73 -14.84 -13.73
N LYS A 222 24.50 -13.66 -14.28
CA LYS A 222 24.57 -13.38 -15.73
C LYS A 222 25.98 -13.06 -16.22
N GLY A 223 26.97 -13.05 -15.33
CA GLY A 223 28.36 -12.71 -15.64
C GLY A 223 28.59 -11.21 -15.85
N GLY A 224 27.65 -10.38 -15.39
CA GLY A 224 27.75 -8.93 -15.40
C GLY A 224 28.55 -8.37 -14.22
N LEU A 225 28.58 -7.04 -14.12
CA LEU A 225 29.33 -6.27 -13.15
C LEU A 225 28.42 -5.58 -12.13
N VAL A 226 28.69 -5.76 -10.85
CA VAL A 226 27.95 -5.09 -9.77
C VAL A 226 28.82 -3.97 -9.19
N ILE A 227 28.36 -2.73 -9.36
CA ILE A 227 29.05 -1.53 -8.90
C ILE A 227 28.18 -0.89 -7.82
N VAL A 228 28.72 -0.75 -6.60
CA VAL A 228 27.97 -0.21 -5.45
C VAL A 228 28.56 1.12 -5.01
N GLN A 229 27.72 2.16 -4.99
CA GLN A 229 28.05 3.45 -4.40
C GLN A 229 27.77 3.46 -2.89
N VAL A 230 28.70 3.96 -2.08
CA VAL A 230 28.58 4.04 -0.62
C VAL A 230 28.95 5.41 -0.05
N GLU A 231 28.44 5.73 1.14
CA GLU A 231 28.83 6.94 1.88
C GLU A 231 30.26 6.84 2.41
N ARG A 232 30.68 5.65 2.88
CA ARG A 232 31.97 5.46 3.56
C ARG A 232 32.51 4.04 3.47
N ILE A 233 33.79 3.90 3.81
CA ILE A 233 34.49 2.61 3.92
C ILE A 233 34.83 2.31 5.39
N ALA A 234 34.54 1.09 5.81
CA ALA A 234 34.97 0.52 7.10
C ALA A 234 36.17 -0.42 6.92
N GLU A 235 36.85 -0.75 8.01
CA GLU A 235 37.95 -1.71 7.98
C GLU A 235 37.45 -3.10 7.56
N ARG A 236 38.29 -3.87 6.85
CA ARG A 236 37.93 -5.23 6.41
C ARG A 236 37.49 -6.09 7.58
N GLY A 237 36.34 -6.76 7.44
CA GLY A 237 35.81 -7.66 8.47
C GLY A 237 35.26 -6.95 9.72
N SER A 238 35.13 -5.62 9.72
CA SER A 238 34.54 -4.86 10.83
C SER A 238 33.01 -4.76 10.76
N LEU A 239 32.42 -5.04 9.60
CA LEU A 239 30.96 -5.02 9.42
C LEU A 239 30.32 -6.23 10.12
N ASN A 240 29.22 -5.99 10.83
CA ASN A 240 28.42 -7.07 11.40
C ASN A 240 27.83 -7.93 10.28
N PRO A 241 28.13 -9.23 10.21
CA PRO A 241 27.69 -10.09 9.11
C PRO A 241 26.16 -10.23 9.00
N ARG A 242 25.40 -9.95 10.07
CA ARG A 242 23.92 -9.95 10.02
C ARG A 242 23.34 -8.71 9.34
N ASP A 243 24.12 -7.64 9.28
CA ASP A 243 23.71 -6.35 8.73
C ASP A 243 24.18 -6.18 7.27
N VAL A 244 25.08 -7.05 6.79
CA VAL A 244 25.53 -7.08 5.40
C VAL A 244 24.37 -7.45 4.48
N LYS A 245 23.94 -6.51 3.65
CA LYS A 245 22.82 -6.67 2.70
C LYS A 245 23.29 -7.13 1.33
N ILE A 246 24.46 -6.67 0.87
CA ILE A 246 25.09 -7.13 -0.36
C ILE A 246 26.44 -7.77 0.00
N PRO A 247 26.57 -9.11 -0.12
CA PRO A 247 27.83 -9.78 0.14
C PRO A 247 28.91 -9.36 -0.87
N GLY A 248 30.13 -9.17 -0.39
CA GLY A 248 31.26 -8.79 -1.24
C GLY A 248 31.64 -9.84 -2.28
N ALA A 249 31.11 -11.06 -2.22
CA ALA A 249 31.26 -12.04 -3.30
C ALA A 249 30.55 -11.61 -4.60
N LEU A 250 29.48 -10.82 -4.49
CA LEU A 250 28.67 -10.36 -5.62
C LEU A 250 29.14 -9.02 -6.19
N VAL A 251 29.85 -8.22 -5.40
CA VAL A 251 30.28 -6.86 -5.76
C VAL A 251 31.60 -6.87 -6.53
N ASP A 252 31.69 -6.14 -7.63
CA ASP A 252 32.93 -6.01 -8.42
C ASP A 252 33.67 -4.69 -8.13
N CYS A 253 32.92 -3.61 -7.90
CA CYS A 253 33.48 -2.30 -7.58
C CYS A 253 32.70 -1.63 -6.44
N VAL A 254 33.44 -0.98 -5.55
CA VAL A 254 32.90 -0.07 -4.53
C VAL A 254 33.34 1.34 -4.86
N VAL A 255 32.39 2.26 -4.91
CA VAL A 255 32.66 3.69 -5.17
C VAL A 255 32.19 4.48 -3.97
N VAL A 256 33.11 5.23 -3.34
CA VAL A 256 32.74 6.16 -2.27
C VAL A 256 32.25 7.44 -2.91
N ALA A 257 31.06 7.90 -2.53
CA ALA A 257 30.54 9.18 -3.00
C ALA A 257 31.50 10.32 -2.62
N SER A 258 31.89 11.12 -3.60
CA SER A 258 32.86 12.21 -3.43
C SER A 258 32.27 13.42 -2.71
N THR A 259 30.94 13.55 -2.70
CA THR A 259 30.22 14.63 -2.02
C THR A 259 28.91 14.12 -1.42
N PRO A 260 28.48 14.63 -0.24
CA PRO A 260 27.18 14.29 0.35
C PRO A 260 26.00 14.58 -0.59
N ALA A 261 26.12 15.56 -1.49
CA ALA A 261 25.07 15.94 -2.42
C ALA A 261 24.70 14.82 -3.42
N HIS A 262 25.61 13.88 -3.71
CA HIS A 262 25.36 12.73 -4.58
C HIS A 262 24.95 11.47 -3.80
N HIS A 263 24.76 11.60 -2.49
CA HIS A 263 24.44 10.50 -1.57
C HIS A 263 23.37 10.93 -0.54
N THR A 264 22.33 11.64 -0.99
CA THR A 264 21.20 12.01 -0.12
C THR A 264 20.34 10.79 0.16
N GLN A 265 19.79 10.65 1.37
CA GLN A 265 18.92 9.52 1.73
C GLN A 265 17.64 9.47 0.86
N SER A 266 17.15 10.64 0.46
CA SER A 266 16.05 10.87 -0.47
C SER A 266 16.24 12.22 -1.18
N TRP A 267 15.30 12.63 -2.04
CA TRP A 267 15.34 13.98 -2.62
C TRP A 267 14.90 15.09 -1.67
N GLY A 268 14.09 14.76 -0.65
CA GLY A 268 13.69 15.74 0.38
C GLY A 268 14.70 15.91 1.51
N SER A 269 15.56 14.90 1.73
CA SER A 269 16.39 14.83 2.94
C SER A 269 17.81 14.33 2.64
N GLN A 270 18.82 15.08 3.10
CA GLN A 270 20.20 14.59 3.13
C GLN A 270 20.31 13.34 4.01
N TYR A 271 19.80 13.43 5.24
CA TYR A 271 19.66 12.31 6.17
C TYR A 271 18.60 12.62 7.23
N ASN A 272 17.69 11.67 7.45
CA ASN A 272 16.70 11.67 8.52
C ASN A 272 16.81 10.34 9.31
N PRO A 273 17.24 10.39 10.59
CA PRO A 273 17.41 9.19 11.40
C PRO A 273 16.09 8.47 11.75
N ALA A 274 14.94 9.13 11.61
CA ALA A 274 13.65 8.48 11.80
C ALA A 274 13.27 7.57 10.63
N MET A 275 13.79 7.86 9.41
CA MET A 275 13.56 7.03 8.22
C MET A 275 14.49 5.81 8.14
N SER A 276 15.67 5.86 8.79
CA SER A 276 16.56 4.70 8.92
C SER A 276 16.23 3.81 10.13
N GLY A 277 15.28 4.22 10.97
CA GLY A 277 14.93 3.52 12.21
C GLY A 277 15.91 3.72 13.36
N GLU A 278 16.85 4.67 13.25
CA GLU A 278 17.78 5.02 14.32
C GLU A 278 17.07 5.69 15.51
N ILE A 279 16.02 6.47 15.24
CA ILE A 279 15.18 7.10 16.26
C ILE A 279 13.69 6.92 15.95
N ARG A 280 12.84 7.07 16.98
CA ARG A 280 11.40 7.26 16.78
C ARG A 280 11.02 8.73 16.92
N GLN A 281 10.28 9.26 15.96
CA GLN A 281 9.77 10.63 15.96
C GLN A 281 8.40 10.70 16.68
N PRO A 282 8.16 11.69 17.56
CA PRO A 282 6.85 11.90 18.17
C PRO A 282 5.78 12.24 17.11
N MET A 283 4.66 11.52 17.14
CA MET A 283 3.55 11.75 16.20
C MET A 283 2.83 13.09 16.41
N SER A 284 2.94 13.67 17.62
CA SER A 284 2.37 14.98 17.97
C SER A 284 3.02 16.16 17.22
N TRP A 285 4.06 15.92 16.42
CA TRP A 285 4.76 16.95 15.64
C TRP A 285 4.31 16.98 14.17
N ILE A 286 3.32 16.16 13.80
CA ILE A 286 2.74 16.19 12.45
C ILE A 286 1.58 17.17 12.45
N ASP A 287 1.70 18.22 11.64
CA ASP A 287 0.64 19.21 11.48
C ASP A 287 -0.58 18.59 10.77
N PRO A 288 -1.81 18.85 11.26
CA PRO A 288 -3.03 18.47 10.57
C PRO A 288 -3.12 19.06 9.16
N MET A 289 -3.76 18.35 8.25
CA MET A 289 -4.05 18.89 6.93
C MET A 289 -5.04 20.06 7.04
N PRO A 290 -4.91 21.13 6.22
CA PRO A 290 -5.97 22.12 6.10
C PRO A 290 -7.23 21.48 5.50
N LEU A 291 -8.41 21.95 5.91
CA LEU A 291 -9.67 21.49 5.35
C LEU A 291 -9.87 22.02 3.92
N ASP A 292 -9.44 21.21 2.97
CA ASP A 292 -9.58 21.43 1.53
C ASP A 292 -10.25 20.19 0.86
N PRO A 293 -10.51 20.22 -0.46
CA PRO A 293 -11.06 19.05 -1.14
C PRO A 293 -10.23 17.76 -0.98
N ARG A 294 -8.90 17.86 -0.79
CA ARG A 294 -8.06 16.67 -0.54
C ARG A 294 -8.32 16.10 0.85
N LYS A 295 -8.43 16.94 1.88
CA LYS A 295 -8.79 16.49 3.24
C LYS A 295 -10.20 15.90 3.28
N VAL A 296 -11.16 16.45 2.53
CA VAL A 296 -12.52 15.87 2.38
C VAL A 296 -12.45 14.44 1.84
N ILE A 297 -11.71 14.22 0.75
CA ILE A 297 -11.54 12.88 0.16
C ILE A 297 -10.86 11.94 1.17
N ALA A 298 -9.79 12.39 1.82
CA ALA A 298 -9.07 11.61 2.82
C ALA A 298 -9.94 11.23 4.03
N ARG A 299 -10.76 12.15 4.52
CA ARG A 299 -11.70 11.93 5.63
C ARG A 299 -12.78 10.92 5.25
N ARG A 300 -13.38 11.05 4.06
CA ARG A 300 -14.34 10.04 3.58
C ARG A 300 -13.69 8.67 3.43
N ALA A 301 -12.48 8.61 2.90
CA ALA A 301 -11.72 7.37 2.78
C ALA A 301 -11.37 6.76 4.16
N ALA A 302 -11.03 7.59 5.14
CA ALA A 302 -10.67 7.13 6.49
C ALA A 302 -11.82 6.43 7.23
N LEU A 303 -13.09 6.70 6.87
CA LEU A 303 -14.26 5.97 7.38
C LEU A 303 -14.27 4.48 6.98
N GLU A 304 -13.48 4.09 5.97
CA GLU A 304 -13.35 2.71 5.51
C GLU A 304 -12.25 1.92 6.23
N LEU A 305 -11.45 2.60 7.05
CA LEU A 305 -10.41 1.95 7.85
C LEU A 305 -11.04 0.98 8.85
N ARG A 306 -10.34 -0.12 9.15
CA ARG A 306 -10.73 -1.06 10.19
C ARG A 306 -9.54 -1.36 11.11
N PRO A 307 -9.78 -1.62 12.40
CA PRO A 307 -8.71 -1.98 13.32
C PRO A 307 -7.98 -3.24 12.88
N ASN A 308 -6.67 -3.26 13.09
CA ASN A 308 -5.73 -4.31 12.71
C ASN A 308 -5.63 -4.57 11.20
N SER A 309 -6.20 -3.72 10.35
CA SER A 309 -6.04 -3.85 8.91
C SER A 309 -4.61 -3.53 8.47
N VAL A 310 -4.09 -4.33 7.56
CA VAL A 310 -2.89 -4.02 6.78
C VAL A 310 -3.31 -3.21 5.56
N VAL A 311 -2.86 -1.96 5.51
CA VAL A 311 -3.32 -0.95 4.54
C VAL A 311 -2.16 -0.47 3.69
N ASN A 312 -2.35 -0.45 2.37
CA ASN A 312 -1.44 0.24 1.47
C ASN A 312 -2.00 1.62 1.09
N LEU A 313 -1.12 2.63 1.05
CA LEU A 313 -1.46 3.99 0.65
C LEU A 313 -0.60 4.42 -0.54
N GLY A 314 -1.25 4.78 -1.64
CA GLY A 314 -0.59 5.32 -2.82
C GLY A 314 -0.18 6.79 -2.67
N ILE A 315 0.68 7.26 -3.58
CA ILE A 315 1.11 8.65 -3.66
C ILE A 315 -0.06 9.61 -3.97
N GLY A 316 -0.01 10.83 -3.42
CA GLY A 316 -0.92 11.93 -3.75
C GLY A 316 -2.07 12.10 -2.76
N VAL A 317 -3.32 11.95 -3.22
CA VAL A 317 -4.50 12.08 -2.33
C VAL A 317 -4.54 11.00 -1.23
N PRO A 318 -4.16 9.73 -1.49
CA PRO A 318 -4.15 8.71 -0.44
C PRO A 318 -3.18 8.94 0.72
N GLU A 319 -2.11 9.73 0.53
CA GLU A 319 -1.25 10.19 1.64
C GLU A 319 -2.06 10.89 2.75
N GLY A 320 -3.15 11.58 2.37
CA GLY A 320 -4.02 12.25 3.32
C GLY A 320 -4.75 11.30 4.27
N VAL A 321 -4.96 10.03 3.89
CA VAL A 321 -5.60 9.03 4.76
C VAL A 321 -4.72 8.76 5.98
N ALA A 322 -3.40 8.67 5.79
CA ALA A 322 -2.46 8.53 6.91
C ALA A 322 -2.49 9.76 7.84
N ALA A 323 -2.50 10.96 7.25
CA ALA A 323 -2.55 12.21 8.00
C ALA A 323 -3.85 12.32 8.82
N VAL A 324 -5.00 11.99 8.24
CA VAL A 324 -6.28 11.93 8.96
C VAL A 324 -6.25 10.85 10.05
N ALA A 325 -5.71 9.66 9.78
CA ALA A 325 -5.59 8.61 10.78
C ALA A 325 -4.69 9.03 11.96
N ALA A 326 -3.65 9.84 11.71
CA ALA A 326 -2.82 10.42 12.76
C ALA A 326 -3.53 11.53 13.53
N GLU A 327 -4.22 12.45 12.84
CA GLU A 327 -5.06 13.51 13.44
C GLU A 327 -6.13 12.93 14.38
N GLU A 328 -6.75 11.82 13.98
CA GLU A 328 -7.79 11.11 14.74
C GLU A 328 -7.24 10.16 15.81
N GLY A 329 -5.91 9.99 15.89
CA GLY A 329 -5.28 9.12 16.89
C GLY A 329 -5.56 7.62 16.70
N VAL A 330 -5.71 7.18 15.44
CA VAL A 330 -6.05 5.78 15.09
C VAL A 330 -4.95 5.02 14.38
N LEU A 331 -3.83 5.69 14.08
CA LEU A 331 -2.68 5.08 13.38
C LEU A 331 -2.13 3.84 14.09
N GLU A 332 -2.13 3.82 15.43
CA GLU A 332 -1.64 2.69 16.24
C GLU A 332 -2.47 1.39 16.07
N TYR A 333 -3.68 1.49 15.53
CA TYR A 333 -4.56 0.35 15.25
C TYR A 333 -4.44 -0.13 13.80
N LEU A 334 -3.51 0.41 13.02
CA LEU A 334 -3.34 0.10 11.60
C LEU A 334 -1.90 -0.33 11.33
N THR A 335 -1.72 -1.21 10.36
CA THR A 335 -0.41 -1.47 9.78
C THR A 335 -0.35 -0.84 8.41
N LEU A 336 0.20 0.38 8.33
CA LEU A 336 0.42 1.04 7.05
C LEU A 336 1.62 0.43 6.33
N THR A 337 1.53 0.33 5.02
CA THR A 337 2.57 -0.27 4.17
C THR A 337 2.83 0.58 2.95
N ALA A 338 4.08 0.58 2.48
CA ALA A 338 4.46 1.16 1.18
C ALA A 338 5.15 0.08 0.34
N GLU A 339 4.89 0.07 -0.96
CA GLU A 339 5.39 -0.91 -1.92
C GLU A 339 6.92 -1.08 -1.99
N PRO A 340 7.76 -0.09 -1.63
CA PRO A 340 9.20 -0.29 -1.67
C PRO A 340 9.76 -1.16 -0.53
N GLY A 341 8.94 -1.51 0.48
CA GLY A 341 9.32 -2.42 1.55
C GLY A 341 8.86 -2.04 2.96
N VAL A 342 8.20 -0.88 3.14
CA VAL A 342 7.79 -0.40 4.47
C VAL A 342 6.63 -1.24 5.03
N ILE A 343 6.77 -1.65 6.29
CA ILE A 343 5.71 -2.21 7.13
C ILE A 343 5.64 -1.41 8.44
N GLY A 344 4.46 -0.90 8.77
CA GLY A 344 4.21 -0.12 9.97
C GLY A 344 4.70 1.33 9.89
N GLY A 345 4.48 2.07 10.97
CA GLY A 345 4.86 3.48 11.07
C GLY A 345 4.00 4.42 10.20
N MET A 346 4.53 5.61 9.96
CA MET A 346 3.87 6.67 9.18
C MET A 346 4.61 6.87 7.85
N PRO A 347 3.99 6.57 6.70
CA PRO A 347 4.56 6.85 5.40
C PRO A 347 4.94 8.33 5.25
N ALA A 348 6.13 8.57 4.69
CA ALA A 348 6.56 9.92 4.33
C ALA A 348 5.85 10.38 3.06
N GLY A 349 5.57 11.69 2.95
CA GLY A 349 4.92 12.30 1.78
C GLY A 349 5.91 13.02 0.86
N GLY A 350 5.40 13.50 -0.28
CA GLY A 350 6.17 14.35 -1.18
C GLY A 350 7.41 13.68 -1.77
N THR A 351 8.57 14.34 -1.67
CA THR A 351 9.85 13.85 -2.21
C THR A 351 10.49 12.71 -1.40
N ASP A 352 9.95 12.44 -0.22
CA ASP A 352 10.35 11.33 0.65
C ASP A 352 9.38 10.14 0.51
N PHE A 353 8.38 10.22 -0.38
CA PHE A 353 7.43 9.14 -0.62
C PHE A 353 8.12 7.79 -0.89
N GLY A 354 7.54 6.74 -0.33
CA GLY A 354 8.06 5.37 -0.40
C GLY A 354 8.76 4.91 0.87
N SER A 355 9.28 5.85 1.69
CA SER A 355 9.79 5.56 3.03
C SER A 355 8.75 5.84 4.11
N ALA A 356 9.12 5.59 5.37
CA ALA A 356 8.32 5.93 6.53
C ALA A 356 9.19 6.33 7.71
N ILE A 357 8.62 7.10 8.63
CA ILE A 357 9.15 7.24 9.98
C ILE A 357 8.49 6.20 10.89
N ASN A 358 9.21 5.79 11.93
CA ASN A 358 8.69 4.85 12.94
C ASN A 358 8.25 3.49 12.37
N ALA A 359 8.81 3.07 11.22
CA ALA A 359 8.51 1.78 10.61
C ALA A 359 8.84 0.63 11.57
N ASP A 360 8.04 -0.44 11.50
CA ASP A 360 8.25 -1.64 12.30
C ASP A 360 9.18 -2.63 11.57
N ALA A 361 9.13 -2.65 10.24
CA ALA A 361 10.07 -3.38 9.39
C ALA A 361 10.26 -2.73 8.02
N ILE A 362 11.44 -2.95 7.45
CA ILE A 362 11.78 -2.63 6.06
C ILE A 362 12.16 -3.93 5.37
N LEU A 363 11.33 -4.38 4.43
CA LEU A 363 11.54 -5.59 3.63
C LEU A 363 12.25 -5.26 2.32
N ALA A 364 12.83 -6.30 1.70
CA ALA A 364 13.23 -6.20 0.31
C ALA A 364 11.98 -6.10 -0.58
N GLN A 365 12.04 -5.24 -1.60
CA GLN A 365 10.92 -4.94 -2.50
C GLN A 365 10.28 -6.20 -3.13
N PRO A 366 11.01 -7.21 -3.66
CA PRO A 366 10.36 -8.40 -4.22
C PRO A 366 9.58 -9.21 -3.17
N SER A 367 10.04 -9.22 -1.91
CA SER A 367 9.31 -9.90 -0.83
C SER A 367 8.05 -9.13 -0.42
N GLN A 368 8.11 -7.80 -0.44
CA GLN A 368 6.93 -6.95 -0.22
C GLN A 368 5.86 -7.21 -1.29
N PHE A 369 6.27 -7.36 -2.56
CA PHE A 369 5.35 -7.69 -3.63
C PHE A 369 4.84 -9.14 -3.58
N ASP A 370 5.62 -10.11 -3.09
CA ASP A 370 5.06 -11.44 -2.80
C ASP A 370 3.92 -11.36 -1.77
N PHE A 371 4.08 -10.53 -0.74
CA PHE A 371 3.04 -10.30 0.26
C PHE A 371 1.79 -9.63 -0.35
N TYR A 372 1.98 -8.61 -1.20
CA TYR A 372 0.86 -7.97 -1.89
C TYR A 372 0.16 -8.89 -2.88
N ASP A 373 0.93 -9.54 -3.76
CA ASP A 373 0.41 -10.42 -4.81
C ASP A 373 -0.29 -11.66 -4.23
N GLY A 374 0.10 -12.08 -3.02
CA GLY A 374 -0.55 -13.14 -2.24
C GLY A 374 -1.83 -12.72 -1.51
N GLY A 375 -2.28 -11.46 -1.63
CA GLY A 375 -3.49 -10.97 -0.98
C GLY A 375 -3.32 -10.56 0.48
N GLY A 376 -2.10 -10.16 0.86
CA GLY A 376 -1.77 -9.77 2.22
C GLY A 376 -2.39 -8.45 2.69
N LEU A 377 -2.81 -7.59 1.75
CA LEU A 377 -3.43 -6.30 2.05
C LEU A 377 -4.93 -6.47 2.35
N ASP A 378 -5.38 -5.94 3.48
CA ASP A 378 -6.81 -5.87 3.79
C ASP A 378 -7.50 -4.75 3.00
N ALA A 379 -6.80 -3.63 2.78
CA ALA A 379 -7.31 -2.51 2.01
C ALA A 379 -6.18 -1.78 1.26
N ALA A 380 -6.51 -1.22 0.10
CA ALA A 380 -5.63 -0.30 -0.63
C ALA A 380 -6.35 1.00 -0.95
N PHE A 381 -5.70 2.12 -0.65
CA PHE A 381 -6.17 3.46 -1.02
C PHE A 381 -5.25 4.03 -2.09
N LEU A 382 -5.75 4.19 -3.31
CA LEU A 382 -4.92 4.47 -4.48
C LEU A 382 -5.43 5.69 -5.24
N GLY A 383 -4.53 6.46 -5.86
CA GLY A 383 -4.90 7.58 -6.71
C GLY A 383 -5.63 7.13 -7.99
N MET A 384 -6.42 8.02 -8.58
CA MET A 384 -7.08 7.79 -9.87
C MET A 384 -6.95 9.00 -10.79
N ALA A 385 -6.52 8.78 -12.04
CA ALA A 385 -6.46 9.82 -13.07
C ALA A 385 -7.70 9.82 -13.97
N GLN A 386 -8.11 8.66 -14.49
CA GLN A 386 -9.40 8.47 -15.15
C GLN A 386 -10.13 7.24 -14.61
N ALA A 387 -11.47 7.25 -14.65
CA ALA A 387 -12.32 6.07 -14.52
C ALA A 387 -13.46 6.08 -15.54
N ASP A 388 -13.99 4.92 -15.87
CA ASP A 388 -15.15 4.74 -16.76
C ASP A 388 -16.30 3.97 -16.08
N GLY A 389 -17.47 3.93 -16.72
CA GLY A 389 -18.68 3.33 -16.15
C GLY A 389 -18.59 1.81 -15.92
N ALA A 390 -17.63 1.12 -16.53
CA ALA A 390 -17.33 -0.29 -16.29
C ALA A 390 -16.42 -0.50 -15.05
N GLY A 391 -15.99 0.59 -14.41
CA GLY A 391 -15.13 0.56 -13.24
C GLY A 391 -13.64 0.44 -13.56
N ASN A 392 -13.23 0.61 -14.82
CA ASN A 392 -11.80 0.61 -15.14
C ASN A 392 -11.14 1.86 -14.58
N VAL A 393 -9.86 1.76 -14.21
CA VAL A 393 -9.05 2.92 -13.79
C VAL A 393 -7.80 3.02 -14.63
N ASN A 394 -7.46 4.27 -14.99
CA ASN A 394 -6.20 4.63 -15.59
C ASN A 394 -5.38 5.52 -14.65
N VAL A 395 -4.13 5.12 -14.45
CA VAL A 395 -3.09 5.96 -13.83
C VAL A 395 -1.78 5.96 -14.62
N SER A 396 -1.67 5.12 -15.66
CA SER A 396 -0.39 4.81 -16.31
C SER A 396 -0.09 5.70 -17.51
N ARG A 397 -1.08 6.00 -18.34
CA ARG A 397 -0.88 6.84 -19.54
C ARG A 397 -2.15 7.58 -19.91
N PHE A 398 -2.06 8.91 -19.96
CA PHE A 398 -3.20 9.77 -20.31
C PHE A 398 -2.70 11.02 -21.04
N GLY A 399 -3.27 11.30 -22.21
CA GLY A 399 -2.77 12.33 -23.11
C GLY A 399 -1.25 12.15 -23.42
N PRO A 400 -0.43 13.21 -23.31
CA PRO A 400 1.01 13.14 -23.62
C PRO A 400 1.87 12.63 -22.45
N ARG A 401 1.27 12.14 -21.35
CA ARG A 401 2.00 11.75 -20.14
C ARG A 401 2.08 10.23 -19.99
N LEU A 402 3.28 9.74 -19.71
CA LEU A 402 3.55 8.36 -19.34
C LEU A 402 4.01 8.30 -17.88
N ALA A 403 3.08 8.12 -16.95
CA ALA A 403 3.43 7.89 -15.56
C ALA A 403 3.96 6.47 -15.35
N GLY A 404 3.35 5.50 -16.02
CA GLY A 404 3.55 4.08 -15.80
C GLY A 404 2.73 3.54 -14.61
N ALA A 405 2.57 2.22 -14.54
CA ALA A 405 1.75 1.59 -13.52
C ALA A 405 2.35 1.62 -12.09
N GLY A 406 3.68 1.63 -11.95
CA GLY A 406 4.33 1.37 -10.66
C GLY A 406 3.82 0.07 -10.02
N GLY A 407 3.69 0.08 -8.69
CA GLY A 407 3.06 -1.00 -7.94
C GLY A 407 1.53 -1.08 -8.08
N PHE A 408 0.88 -0.15 -8.80
CA PHE A 408 -0.59 -0.01 -8.79
C PHE A 408 -1.31 -1.30 -9.19
N ILE A 409 -0.85 -2.01 -10.21
CA ILE A 409 -1.47 -3.26 -10.68
C ILE A 409 -1.33 -4.35 -9.61
N ASN A 410 -0.12 -4.54 -9.08
CA ASN A 410 0.15 -5.50 -8.00
C ASN A 410 -0.76 -5.27 -6.79
N ILE A 411 -0.95 -4.01 -6.41
CA ILE A 411 -1.72 -3.63 -5.21
C ILE A 411 -3.23 -3.74 -5.47
N SER A 412 -3.72 -3.06 -6.51
CA SER A 412 -5.16 -2.95 -6.78
C SER A 412 -5.80 -4.28 -7.13
N GLN A 413 -5.09 -5.22 -7.78
CA GLN A 413 -5.68 -6.52 -8.12
C GLN A 413 -5.76 -7.49 -6.93
N ASN A 414 -4.96 -7.27 -5.88
CA ASN A 414 -4.75 -8.27 -4.83
C ASN A 414 -5.16 -7.83 -3.43
N ALA A 415 -5.36 -6.53 -3.18
CA ALA A 415 -5.93 -6.08 -1.93
C ALA A 415 -7.37 -6.61 -1.76
N LYS A 416 -7.77 -6.97 -0.53
CA LYS A 416 -9.10 -7.51 -0.29
C LYS A 416 -10.21 -6.48 -0.58
N SER A 417 -9.95 -5.19 -0.37
CA SER A 417 -10.79 -4.08 -0.84
C SER A 417 -9.95 -2.93 -1.41
N VAL A 418 -10.53 -2.16 -2.34
CA VAL A 418 -9.83 -1.06 -3.02
C VAL A 418 -10.66 0.22 -3.02
N TYR A 419 -10.01 1.33 -2.69
CA TYR A 419 -10.60 2.64 -2.63
C TYR A 419 -9.80 3.59 -3.52
N PHE A 420 -10.38 3.96 -4.66
CA PHE A 420 -9.79 4.91 -5.59
C PHE A 420 -10.11 6.33 -5.17
N LEU A 421 -9.09 7.13 -4.93
CA LEU A 421 -9.17 8.47 -4.39
C LEU A 421 -8.74 9.49 -5.45
N GLY A 422 -9.56 10.50 -5.65
CA GLY A 422 -9.18 11.60 -6.52
C GLY A 422 -10.28 12.64 -6.62
N THR A 423 -9.88 13.84 -7.00
CA THR A 423 -10.87 14.87 -7.33
C THR A 423 -11.76 14.42 -8.47
N PHE A 424 -13.00 14.91 -8.50
CA PHE A 424 -13.97 14.58 -9.56
C PHE A 424 -13.59 15.20 -10.91
N LEU A 425 -13.05 16.42 -10.89
CA LEU A 425 -12.47 17.14 -12.03
C LEU A 425 -10.99 17.45 -11.78
N ALA A 426 -10.26 17.78 -12.85
CA ALA A 426 -8.90 18.33 -12.78
C ALA A 426 -8.82 19.71 -13.45
N PRO A 427 -8.68 20.82 -12.69
CA PRO A 427 -8.75 20.91 -11.22
C PRO A 427 -10.17 20.65 -10.68
N ALA A 428 -10.31 20.43 -9.37
CA ALA A 428 -11.59 20.06 -8.74
C ALA A 428 -12.70 21.12 -8.89
N ARG A 429 -12.34 22.40 -8.82
CA ARG A 429 -13.29 23.54 -8.80
C ARG A 429 -14.31 23.48 -7.66
N THR A 430 -13.81 23.20 -6.48
CA THR A 430 -14.61 23.06 -5.27
C THR A 430 -13.88 23.66 -4.10
N GLU A 431 -14.63 24.30 -3.21
CA GLU A 431 -14.16 24.77 -1.90
C GLU A 431 -15.10 24.27 -0.81
N VAL A 432 -14.59 24.15 0.42
CA VAL A 432 -15.40 23.81 1.59
C VAL A 432 -15.79 25.11 2.29
N VAL A 433 -17.08 25.40 2.36
CA VAL A 433 -17.63 26.61 2.99
C VAL A 433 -18.78 26.20 3.90
N ASP A 434 -18.71 26.58 5.18
CA ASP A 434 -19.76 26.36 6.19
C ASP A 434 -20.30 24.90 6.25
N GLY A 435 -19.41 23.91 6.11
CA GLY A 435 -19.80 22.50 6.19
C GLY A 435 -20.37 21.90 4.89
N ALA A 436 -20.23 22.59 3.76
CA ALA A 436 -20.71 22.16 2.46
C ALA A 436 -19.67 22.40 1.35
N ILE A 437 -19.82 21.69 0.23
CA ILE A 437 -19.06 21.93 -1.00
C ILE A 437 -19.73 23.05 -1.80
N VAL A 438 -18.94 24.03 -2.19
CA VAL A 438 -19.31 25.06 -3.16
C VAL A 438 -18.51 24.84 -4.43
N THR A 439 -19.21 24.66 -5.55
CA THR A 439 -18.60 24.48 -6.88
C THR A 439 -18.35 25.81 -7.58
N SER A 440 -17.34 25.86 -8.44
CA SER A 440 -17.03 27.03 -9.28
C SER A 440 -16.93 26.67 -10.77
N ASP A 441 -17.19 27.68 -11.61
CA ASP A 441 -17.05 27.58 -13.07
C ASP A 441 -15.59 27.71 -13.51
N GLY A 442 -15.29 27.30 -14.75
CA GLY A 442 -13.96 27.46 -15.35
C GLY A 442 -13.62 26.37 -16.38
N PRO A 443 -12.36 26.26 -16.82
CA PRO A 443 -11.84 25.10 -17.55
C PRO A 443 -11.37 23.99 -16.59
N ALA A 444 -11.62 22.72 -16.94
CA ALA A 444 -11.16 21.53 -16.21
C ALA A 444 -11.35 20.31 -17.11
N ALA A 445 -10.48 19.32 -16.93
CA ALA A 445 -10.58 18.03 -17.58
C ALA A 445 -11.51 17.11 -16.76
N PRO A 446 -12.40 16.35 -17.44
CA PRO A 446 -13.17 15.29 -16.80
C PRO A 446 -12.24 14.14 -16.41
N LYS A 447 -12.53 13.51 -15.27
CA LYS A 447 -11.84 12.29 -14.84
C LYS A 447 -12.72 11.05 -14.92
N PHE A 448 -14.05 11.22 -14.90
CA PHE A 448 -15.01 10.15 -15.18
C PHE A 448 -15.43 10.24 -16.64
N VAL A 449 -14.81 9.39 -17.47
CA VAL A 449 -14.87 9.43 -18.94
C VAL A 449 -15.68 8.26 -19.48
N ALA A 450 -16.07 8.32 -20.76
CA ALA A 450 -16.81 7.23 -21.40
C ALA A 450 -16.00 5.93 -21.47
N ALA A 451 -14.69 6.05 -21.72
CA ALA A 451 -13.73 4.96 -21.71
C ALA A 451 -12.36 5.51 -21.33
N VAL A 452 -11.61 4.76 -20.53
CA VAL A 452 -10.25 5.15 -20.15
C VAL A 452 -9.26 5.00 -21.32
N ASP A 453 -8.27 5.89 -21.42
CA ASP A 453 -7.25 5.83 -22.49
C ASP A 453 -6.42 4.53 -22.42
N GLN A 454 -6.15 4.07 -21.20
CA GLN A 454 -5.44 2.82 -20.94
C GLN A 454 -5.98 2.18 -19.67
N ARG A 455 -6.17 0.86 -19.70
CA ARG A 455 -6.69 0.10 -18.56
C ARG A 455 -5.55 -0.32 -17.62
N THR A 456 -5.32 0.43 -16.55
CA THR A 456 -4.37 0.04 -15.48
C THR A 456 -5.04 -0.89 -14.46
N PHE A 457 -6.33 -0.72 -14.22
CA PHE A 457 -7.15 -1.65 -13.42
C PHE A 457 -8.43 -1.99 -14.17
N SER A 458 -8.89 -3.24 -14.04
CA SER A 458 -10.07 -3.76 -14.73
C SER A 458 -11.20 -3.96 -13.74
N GLY A 459 -12.29 -3.20 -13.93
CA GLY A 459 -13.51 -3.35 -13.11
C GLY A 459 -14.15 -4.73 -13.31
N GLU A 460 -14.14 -5.24 -14.54
CA GLU A 460 -14.61 -6.59 -14.87
C GLU A 460 -13.84 -7.68 -14.11
N TYR A 461 -12.50 -7.59 -14.06
CA TYR A 461 -11.67 -8.54 -13.31
C TYR A 461 -11.97 -8.48 -11.81
N ALA A 462 -12.08 -7.27 -11.24
CA ALA A 462 -12.39 -7.08 -9.83
C ALA A 462 -13.80 -7.58 -9.46
N HIS A 463 -14.77 -7.39 -10.36
CA HIS A 463 -16.10 -7.94 -10.18
C HIS A 463 -16.08 -9.47 -10.20
N ALA A 464 -15.39 -10.08 -11.18
CA ALA A 464 -15.28 -11.54 -11.28
C ALA A 464 -14.59 -12.18 -10.06
N SER A 465 -13.72 -11.44 -9.36
CA SER A 465 -13.08 -11.88 -8.11
C SER A 465 -13.87 -11.55 -6.85
N GLY A 466 -15.01 -10.84 -6.96
CA GLY A 466 -15.82 -10.40 -5.82
C GLY A 466 -15.15 -9.33 -4.96
N GLN A 467 -14.18 -8.60 -5.50
CA GLN A 467 -13.43 -7.57 -4.79
C GLN A 467 -14.30 -6.31 -4.60
N PRO A 468 -14.50 -5.81 -3.38
CA PRO A 468 -15.15 -4.53 -3.14
C PRO A 468 -14.30 -3.36 -3.65
N VAL A 469 -14.91 -2.47 -4.45
CA VAL A 469 -14.25 -1.31 -5.04
C VAL A 469 -15.12 -0.06 -4.88
N MET A 470 -14.50 1.04 -4.44
CA MET A 470 -15.14 2.36 -4.38
C MET A 470 -14.29 3.44 -5.01
N TYR A 471 -14.96 4.50 -5.49
CA TYR A 471 -14.36 5.68 -6.09
C TYR A 471 -14.82 6.90 -5.29
N ILE A 472 -13.91 7.48 -4.51
CA ILE A 472 -14.20 8.54 -3.56
C ILE A 472 -13.65 9.86 -4.09
N THR A 473 -14.53 10.84 -4.21
CA THR A 473 -14.21 12.21 -4.63
C THR A 473 -14.65 13.21 -3.58
N GLU A 474 -14.36 14.48 -3.80
CA GLU A 474 -14.78 15.55 -2.90
C GLU A 474 -16.29 15.82 -2.94
N ARG A 475 -16.99 15.37 -4.00
CA ARG A 475 -18.40 15.70 -4.25
C ARG A 475 -19.35 14.51 -4.33
N CYS A 476 -18.84 13.33 -4.65
CA CYS A 476 -19.63 12.11 -4.73
C CYS A 476 -18.79 10.84 -4.48
N VAL A 477 -19.46 9.75 -4.11
CA VAL A 477 -18.86 8.41 -4.00
C VAL A 477 -19.60 7.45 -4.91
N PHE A 478 -18.83 6.66 -5.66
CA PHE A 478 -19.33 5.54 -6.42
C PHE A 478 -18.88 4.21 -5.84
N ARG A 479 -19.70 3.18 -6.02
CA ARG A 479 -19.37 1.78 -5.73
C ARG A 479 -19.41 0.97 -7.03
N LEU A 480 -18.47 0.05 -7.20
CA LEU A 480 -18.56 -0.91 -8.30
C LEU A 480 -19.60 -1.99 -7.97
N SER A 481 -20.55 -2.18 -8.87
CA SER A 481 -21.56 -3.25 -8.82
C SER A 481 -21.47 -4.14 -10.07
N GLU A 482 -22.24 -5.24 -10.10
CA GLU A 482 -22.28 -6.15 -11.26
C GLU A 482 -22.73 -5.45 -12.55
N ARG A 483 -23.52 -4.37 -12.43
CA ARG A 483 -24.05 -3.60 -13.57
C ARG A 483 -23.13 -2.46 -14.00
N GLY A 484 -22.06 -2.18 -13.24
CA GLY A 484 -21.19 -1.01 -13.42
C GLY A 484 -21.16 -0.10 -12.20
N MET A 485 -20.79 1.16 -12.41
CA MET A 485 -20.66 2.14 -11.32
C MET A 485 -22.01 2.63 -10.78
N GLU A 486 -22.24 2.45 -9.49
CA GLU A 486 -23.38 2.94 -8.72
C GLU A 486 -23.03 4.20 -7.96
N LEU A 487 -23.81 5.28 -8.13
CA LEU A 487 -23.65 6.52 -7.38
C LEU A 487 -24.36 6.38 -6.02
N ILE A 488 -23.59 6.32 -4.94
CA ILE A 488 -24.12 5.98 -3.61
C ILE A 488 -24.19 7.17 -2.65
N GLU A 489 -23.33 8.18 -2.83
CA GLU A 489 -23.29 9.37 -1.97
C GLU A 489 -23.02 10.64 -2.76
N ILE A 490 -23.57 11.76 -2.29
CA ILE A 490 -23.27 13.13 -2.74
C ILE A 490 -22.94 14.04 -1.55
N ALA A 491 -22.00 14.97 -1.73
CA ALA A 491 -21.60 15.89 -0.68
C ALA A 491 -22.70 16.96 -0.42
N PRO A 492 -22.82 17.47 0.82
CA PRO A 492 -23.68 18.61 1.11
C PRO A 492 -23.33 19.81 0.21
N GLY A 493 -24.33 20.50 -0.33
CA GLY A 493 -24.15 21.67 -1.21
C GLY A 493 -24.01 21.37 -2.70
N VAL A 494 -23.83 20.10 -3.08
CA VAL A 494 -23.69 19.66 -4.47
C VAL A 494 -25.08 19.46 -5.10
N ASP A 495 -25.30 20.03 -6.29
CA ASP A 495 -26.47 19.74 -7.11
C ASP A 495 -26.24 18.46 -7.94
N LEU A 496 -27.08 17.44 -7.74
CA LEU A 496 -26.92 16.13 -8.37
C LEU A 496 -26.85 16.23 -9.90
N GLN A 497 -27.72 17.03 -10.52
CA GLN A 497 -27.76 17.10 -11.98
C GLN A 497 -26.57 17.88 -12.53
N ARG A 498 -26.42 19.13 -12.09
CA ARG A 498 -25.44 20.07 -12.62
C ARG A 498 -24.00 19.70 -12.27
N ASP A 499 -23.76 19.31 -11.03
CA ASP A 499 -22.40 19.20 -10.48
C ASP A 499 -21.85 17.76 -10.53
N VAL A 500 -22.69 16.79 -10.89
CA VAL A 500 -22.33 15.37 -11.02
C VAL A 500 -22.77 14.81 -12.37
N LEU A 501 -24.07 14.62 -12.61
CA LEU A 501 -24.57 13.84 -13.76
C LEU A 501 -24.22 14.47 -15.12
N ASP A 502 -24.36 15.79 -15.27
CA ASP A 502 -24.03 16.51 -16.52
C ASP A 502 -22.54 16.49 -16.87
N LEU A 503 -21.69 16.08 -15.91
CA LEU A 503 -20.24 16.06 -16.03
C LEU A 503 -19.65 14.66 -16.20
N LEU A 504 -20.48 13.61 -16.14
CA LEU A 504 -20.04 12.23 -16.33
C LEU A 504 -19.97 11.86 -17.82
N GLY A 505 -18.96 11.08 -18.18
CA GLY A 505 -18.87 10.45 -19.51
C GLY A 505 -19.77 9.22 -19.69
N PHE A 506 -20.55 8.84 -18.67
CA PHE A 506 -21.44 7.67 -18.65
C PHE A 506 -22.63 7.92 -17.71
N GLU A 507 -23.68 7.12 -17.85
CA GLU A 507 -24.83 7.15 -16.95
C GLU A 507 -24.57 6.20 -15.76
N PRO A 508 -24.48 6.70 -14.51
CA PRO A 508 -24.27 5.85 -13.35
C PRO A 508 -25.56 5.14 -12.95
N ILE A 509 -25.43 4.02 -12.25
CA ILE A 509 -26.56 3.34 -11.63
C ILE A 509 -27.06 4.17 -10.45
N MET A 510 -28.37 4.39 -10.40
CA MET A 510 -29.07 5.07 -9.30
C MET A 510 -30.43 4.40 -9.08
N ASP A 511 -30.44 3.25 -8.40
CA ASP A 511 -31.69 2.58 -8.04
C ASP A 511 -32.47 3.37 -6.98
N THR A 512 -31.73 4.09 -6.12
CA THR A 512 -32.26 5.02 -5.12
C THR A 512 -31.50 6.34 -5.19
N PRO A 513 -32.10 7.46 -4.73
CA PRO A 513 -31.35 8.71 -4.58
C PRO A 513 -30.09 8.51 -3.72
N PRO A 514 -28.94 9.10 -4.10
CA PRO A 514 -27.71 8.95 -3.32
C PRO A 514 -27.86 9.59 -1.94
N ALA A 515 -27.25 8.97 -0.93
CA ALA A 515 -27.23 9.51 0.42
C ALA A 515 -26.39 10.79 0.48
N ILE A 516 -26.68 11.66 1.46
CA ILE A 516 -25.78 12.76 1.76
C ILE A 516 -24.58 12.21 2.52
N MET A 517 -23.36 12.59 2.12
CA MET A 517 -22.13 12.21 2.82
C MET A 517 -22.16 12.67 4.29
N ASP A 518 -21.45 11.95 5.16
CA ASP A 518 -21.36 12.27 6.59
C ASP A 518 -20.94 13.75 6.81
N PRO A 519 -21.79 14.58 7.47
CA PRO A 519 -21.49 16.00 7.68
C PRO A 519 -20.20 16.28 8.45
N ARG A 520 -19.69 15.31 9.23
CA ARG A 520 -18.42 15.45 9.97
C ARG A 520 -17.22 15.63 9.04
N ILE A 521 -17.28 15.09 7.81
CA ILE A 521 -16.22 15.18 6.81
C ILE A 521 -15.90 16.65 6.47
N PHE A 522 -16.90 17.53 6.51
CA PHE A 522 -16.85 18.91 5.99
C PHE A 522 -16.63 19.98 7.06
N ARG A 523 -16.34 19.61 8.32
CA ARG A 523 -16.11 20.52 9.45
C ARG A 523 -14.67 20.43 9.91
N ASP A 524 -14.02 21.50 10.33
CA ASP A 524 -12.58 21.44 10.63
C ASP A 524 -12.24 20.58 11.87
N ASP A 525 -13.18 20.42 12.80
CA ASP A 525 -13.03 19.59 14.00
C ASP A 525 -12.74 18.09 13.69
N PRO A 526 -12.15 17.33 14.63
CA PRO A 526 -12.01 15.88 14.52
C PRO A 526 -13.36 15.18 14.32
N MET A 527 -13.37 14.11 13.50
CA MET A 527 -14.56 13.32 13.20
C MET A 527 -14.93 12.34 14.31
N GLY A 528 -14.00 12.01 15.20
CA GLY A 528 -14.18 11.02 16.25
C GLY A 528 -13.96 9.58 15.76
N LEU A 529 -13.10 9.38 14.74
CA LEU A 529 -12.90 8.04 14.14
C LEU A 529 -12.42 7.02 15.16
N ARG A 530 -11.66 7.44 16.17
CA ARG A 530 -11.20 6.53 17.22
C ARG A 530 -12.37 5.91 17.98
N GLU A 531 -13.40 6.69 18.27
CA GLU A 531 -14.60 6.18 18.93
C GLU A 531 -15.36 5.26 17.98
N ASP A 532 -15.51 5.63 16.70
CA ASP A 532 -16.16 4.78 15.68
C ASP A 532 -15.44 3.44 15.48
N LEU A 533 -14.10 3.43 15.51
CA LEU A 533 -13.29 2.22 15.29
C LEU A 533 -13.18 1.32 16.52
N LEU A 534 -13.10 1.91 17.72
CA LEU A 534 -12.92 1.16 18.97
C LEU A 534 -14.24 0.84 19.67
N SER A 535 -15.34 1.50 19.29
CA SER A 535 -16.67 1.12 19.73
C SER A 535 -17.22 0.03 18.80
N VAL A 536 -17.72 -1.06 19.39
CA VAL A 536 -18.65 -1.93 18.69
C VAL A 536 -20.03 -1.30 18.85
N PRO A 537 -20.71 -0.89 17.75
CA PRO A 537 -22.08 -0.37 17.82
C PRO A 537 -22.98 -1.32 18.59
N LEU A 538 -23.89 -0.76 19.37
CA LEU A 538 -24.77 -1.52 20.25
C LEU A 538 -25.53 -2.62 19.49
N GLU A 539 -25.93 -2.34 18.25
CA GLU A 539 -26.63 -3.22 17.32
C GLU A 539 -25.79 -4.44 16.92
N ALA A 540 -24.49 -4.22 16.68
CA ALA A 540 -23.54 -5.25 16.28
C ALA A 540 -23.12 -6.16 17.44
N ARG A 541 -23.46 -5.78 18.67
CA ARG A 541 -23.27 -6.60 19.87
C ARG A 541 -24.35 -7.67 20.04
N PHE A 542 -25.42 -7.65 19.24
CA PHE A 542 -26.53 -8.59 19.36
C PHE A 542 -26.69 -9.44 18.10
N SER A 543 -26.76 -10.76 18.26
CA SER A 543 -27.00 -11.69 17.14
C SER A 543 -27.98 -12.79 17.53
N TYR A 544 -28.74 -13.30 16.57
CA TYR A 544 -29.70 -14.38 16.77
C TYR A 544 -29.38 -15.56 15.85
N ASP A 545 -29.18 -16.74 16.43
CA ASP A 545 -29.08 -18.02 15.72
C ASP A 545 -30.43 -18.72 15.76
N GLU A 546 -31.17 -18.64 14.66
CA GLU A 546 -32.51 -19.21 14.52
C GLU A 546 -32.53 -20.74 14.70
N LYS A 547 -31.46 -21.44 14.27
CA LYS A 547 -31.38 -22.91 14.34
C LYS A 547 -31.25 -23.40 15.77
N ARG A 548 -30.61 -22.61 16.63
CA ARG A 548 -30.36 -22.94 18.04
C ARG A 548 -31.29 -22.21 19.01
N ASN A 549 -32.21 -21.39 18.49
CA ASN A 549 -33.02 -20.45 19.26
C ASN A 549 -32.17 -19.61 20.24
N LEU A 550 -30.98 -19.19 19.82
CA LEU A 550 -29.98 -18.57 20.69
C LEU A 550 -29.77 -17.10 20.35
N PHE A 551 -30.03 -16.22 21.31
CA PHE A 551 -29.76 -14.79 21.23
C PHE A 551 -28.48 -14.45 22.00
N PHE A 552 -27.44 -14.04 21.28
CA PHE A 552 -26.14 -13.70 21.84
C PHE A 552 -26.00 -12.20 22.03
N MET A 553 -25.55 -11.79 23.22
CA MET A 553 -25.35 -10.40 23.63
C MET A 553 -23.92 -10.15 24.07
N ASN A 554 -23.19 -9.29 23.36
CA ASN A 554 -21.78 -9.01 23.62
C ASN A 554 -21.54 -7.66 24.31
N PHE A 555 -21.57 -7.61 25.63
CA PHE A 555 -21.19 -6.40 26.39
C PHE A 555 -19.69 -6.33 26.71
N GLU A 556 -18.86 -7.09 26.00
CA GLU A 556 -17.41 -7.06 26.24
C GLU A 556 -16.84 -5.65 26.06
N GLY A 557 -16.09 -5.20 27.07
CA GLY A 557 -15.45 -3.88 27.12
C GLY A 557 -16.42 -2.70 27.18
N VAL A 558 -17.73 -2.91 27.36
CA VAL A 558 -18.72 -1.83 27.43
C VAL A 558 -18.68 -1.18 28.81
N ALA A 559 -18.65 0.16 28.85
CA ALA A 559 -18.83 0.93 30.07
C ALA A 559 -20.18 1.67 30.02
N VAL A 560 -21.06 1.38 30.98
CA VAL A 560 -22.35 2.06 31.17
C VAL A 560 -22.23 2.98 32.38
N ARG A 561 -22.35 4.28 32.14
CA ARG A 561 -22.10 5.37 33.08
C ARG A 561 -23.29 6.32 33.25
N THR A 562 -24.31 6.23 32.40
CA THR A 562 -25.55 7.02 32.56
C THR A 562 -26.82 6.16 32.49
N GLU A 563 -27.92 6.67 33.05
CA GLU A 563 -29.27 6.07 32.94
C GLU A 563 -29.71 5.96 31.48
N GLU A 564 -29.39 6.98 30.66
CA GLU A 564 -29.68 7.01 29.23
C GLU A 564 -29.02 5.85 28.46
N GLU A 565 -27.80 5.47 28.82
CA GLU A 565 -27.10 4.33 28.21
C GLU A 565 -27.74 2.99 28.59
N VAL A 566 -28.22 2.85 29.83
CA VAL A 566 -29.01 1.68 30.28
C VAL A 566 -30.30 1.57 29.47
N GLU A 567 -31.00 2.69 29.31
CA GLU A 567 -32.26 2.74 28.60
C GLU A 567 -32.09 2.47 27.10
N ARG A 568 -31.09 3.09 26.46
CA ARG A 568 -30.77 2.88 25.03
C ARG A 568 -30.44 1.43 24.73
N ALA A 569 -29.57 0.81 25.55
CA ALA A 569 -29.27 -0.62 25.44
C ALA A 569 -30.54 -1.46 25.62
N GLY A 570 -31.32 -1.13 26.64
CA GLY A 570 -32.58 -1.80 26.97
C GLY A 570 -33.61 -1.77 25.85
N VAL A 571 -33.79 -0.64 25.17
CA VAL A 571 -34.75 -0.48 24.08
C VAL A 571 -34.36 -1.32 22.86
N GLU A 572 -33.08 -1.30 22.47
CA GLU A 572 -32.63 -2.02 21.27
C GLU A 572 -32.72 -3.54 21.43
N ILE A 573 -32.35 -4.06 22.60
CA ILE A 573 -32.48 -5.49 22.90
C ILE A 573 -33.96 -5.90 22.90
N GLU A 574 -34.84 -5.11 23.52
CA GLU A 574 -36.27 -5.42 23.56
C GLU A 574 -36.91 -5.38 22.16
N ARG A 575 -36.50 -4.44 21.31
CA ARG A 575 -36.92 -4.37 19.90
C ARG A 575 -36.56 -5.67 19.16
N ARG A 576 -35.31 -6.13 19.26
CA ARG A 576 -34.86 -7.36 18.58
C ARG A 576 -35.55 -8.62 19.11
N LEU A 577 -35.70 -8.72 20.43
CA LEU A 577 -36.41 -9.85 21.04
C LEU A 577 -37.89 -9.88 20.66
N ALA A 578 -38.53 -8.71 20.54
CA ALA A 578 -39.90 -8.60 20.05
C ALA A 578 -40.04 -9.01 18.58
N GLU A 579 -39.06 -8.67 17.72
CA GLU A 579 -39.03 -9.07 16.31
C GLU A 579 -38.92 -10.60 16.11
N ILE A 580 -38.23 -11.30 17.03
CA ILE A 580 -38.13 -12.77 17.00
C ILE A 580 -39.50 -13.43 17.31
N GLY A 581 -40.34 -12.77 18.12
CA GLY A 581 -41.72 -13.19 18.35
C GLY A 581 -41.92 -14.45 19.20
N ARG A 582 -40.85 -15.01 19.79
CA ARG A 582 -40.90 -16.17 20.71
C ARG A 582 -39.82 -16.06 21.80
N PRO A 583 -39.98 -16.73 22.97
CA PRO A 583 -38.91 -16.84 23.96
C PRO A 583 -37.64 -17.47 23.37
N VAL A 584 -36.47 -16.99 23.80
CA VAL A 584 -35.15 -17.41 23.29
C VAL A 584 -34.18 -17.79 24.41
N ASN A 585 -33.24 -18.69 24.12
CA ASN A 585 -32.09 -18.93 24.99
C ASN A 585 -31.13 -17.74 24.85
N VAL A 586 -30.67 -17.15 25.95
CA VAL A 586 -29.80 -15.97 25.93
C VAL A 586 -28.42 -16.31 26.45
N VAL A 587 -27.38 -15.89 25.73
CA VAL A 587 -25.99 -15.91 26.21
C VAL A 587 -25.45 -14.49 26.24
N ILE A 588 -24.99 -14.04 27.40
CA ILE A 588 -24.47 -12.68 27.61
C ILE A 588 -22.98 -12.71 27.99
N ASN A 589 -22.16 -12.03 27.20
CA ASN A 589 -20.75 -11.76 27.50
C ASN A 589 -20.61 -10.46 28.30
N TYR A 590 -20.04 -10.52 29.49
CA TYR A 590 -19.72 -9.35 30.33
C TYR A 590 -18.21 -9.20 30.58
N ASP A 591 -17.35 -9.74 29.72
CA ASP A 591 -15.90 -9.59 29.87
C ASP A 591 -15.50 -8.10 29.82
N ASN A 592 -14.76 -7.62 30.82
CA ASN A 592 -14.40 -6.20 30.94
C ASN A 592 -15.59 -5.21 30.89
N PHE A 593 -16.81 -5.67 31.20
CA PHE A 593 -17.98 -4.80 31.32
C PHE A 593 -17.87 -3.93 32.57
N VAL A 594 -18.21 -2.65 32.47
CA VAL A 594 -18.21 -1.70 33.60
C VAL A 594 -19.61 -1.11 33.74
N LEU A 595 -20.17 -1.17 34.94
CA LEU A 595 -21.44 -0.55 35.29
C LEU A 595 -21.23 0.47 36.41
N GLY A 596 -21.71 1.70 36.21
CA GLY A 596 -21.70 2.75 37.22
C GLY A 596 -22.37 2.28 38.53
N PRO A 597 -21.78 2.51 39.71
CA PRO A 597 -22.33 2.02 40.98
C PRO A 597 -23.78 2.46 41.24
N ASP A 598 -24.13 3.67 40.81
CA ASP A 598 -25.46 4.27 41.02
C ASP A 598 -26.52 3.73 40.03
N LEU A 599 -26.10 2.98 38.99
CA LEU A 599 -26.98 2.49 37.92
C LEU A 599 -27.41 1.03 38.11
N VAL A 600 -26.95 0.38 39.20
CA VAL A 600 -27.16 -1.05 39.42
C VAL A 600 -28.66 -1.40 39.52
N ASP A 601 -29.43 -0.60 40.25
CA ASP A 601 -30.86 -0.83 40.45
C ASP A 601 -31.67 -0.65 39.15
N GLU A 602 -31.32 0.36 38.37
CA GLU A 602 -31.97 0.65 37.08
C GLU A 602 -31.65 -0.43 36.04
N TYR A 603 -30.38 -0.80 35.93
CA TYR A 603 -29.94 -1.90 35.07
C TYR A 603 -30.66 -3.21 35.43
N ALA A 604 -30.73 -3.54 36.73
CA ALA A 604 -31.45 -4.71 37.21
C ALA A 604 -32.96 -4.64 36.91
N ALA A 605 -33.58 -3.48 37.05
CA ALA A 605 -34.98 -3.27 36.68
C ALA A 605 -35.23 -3.53 35.19
N ARG A 606 -34.32 -3.10 34.32
CA ARG A 606 -34.41 -3.35 32.88
C ARG A 606 -34.28 -4.83 32.53
N VAL A 607 -33.27 -5.51 33.08
CA VAL A 607 -33.07 -6.96 32.87
C VAL A 607 -34.31 -7.75 33.32
N ARG A 608 -34.96 -7.36 34.41
CA ARG A 608 -36.22 -7.98 34.87
C ARG A 608 -37.35 -7.83 33.86
N ARG A 609 -37.52 -6.64 33.26
CA ARG A 609 -38.55 -6.41 32.22
C ARG A 609 -38.35 -7.31 31.00
N MET A 610 -37.09 -7.64 30.68
CA MET A 610 -36.74 -8.49 29.54
C MET A 610 -36.97 -9.98 29.79
N GLY A 611 -37.11 -10.41 31.06
CA GLY A 611 -37.28 -11.82 31.41
C GLY A 611 -38.45 -12.52 30.69
N LYS A 612 -39.48 -11.76 30.28
CA LYS A 612 -40.62 -12.27 29.48
C LYS A 612 -40.21 -12.82 28.10
N TYR A 613 -39.05 -12.44 27.58
CA TYR A 613 -38.51 -12.90 26.30
C TYR A 613 -37.51 -14.06 26.44
N TYR A 614 -37.16 -14.45 27.65
CA TYR A 614 -36.07 -15.40 27.89
C TYR A 614 -36.63 -16.78 28.23
N GLU A 615 -36.19 -17.79 27.49
CA GLU A 615 -36.41 -19.20 27.80
C GLU A 615 -35.37 -19.68 28.82
N SER A 616 -34.11 -19.33 28.60
CA SER A 616 -33.00 -19.51 29.54
C SER A 616 -32.04 -18.31 29.45
N VAL A 617 -31.23 -18.06 30.49
CA VAL A 617 -30.20 -17.03 30.47
C VAL A 617 -28.89 -17.54 31.05
N THR A 618 -27.88 -17.55 30.19
CA THR A 618 -26.50 -17.86 30.53
C THR A 618 -25.65 -16.59 30.45
N ARG A 619 -24.77 -16.38 31.43
CA ARG A 619 -23.86 -15.23 31.49
C ARG A 619 -22.42 -15.73 31.65
N TYR A 620 -21.44 -15.02 31.12
CA TYR A 620 -20.03 -15.28 31.46
C TYR A 620 -19.25 -13.99 31.62
N THR A 621 -18.26 -14.03 32.50
CA THR A 621 -17.32 -12.93 32.74
C THR A 621 -16.05 -13.44 33.44
N THR A 622 -14.93 -12.87 33.06
CA THR A 622 -13.62 -13.02 33.68
C THR A 622 -13.48 -12.19 34.96
N SER A 623 -14.38 -11.23 35.22
CA SER A 623 -14.34 -10.34 36.39
C SER A 623 -15.02 -10.94 37.62
N ALA A 624 -14.22 -11.42 38.59
CA ALA A 624 -14.72 -11.98 39.86
C ALA A 624 -15.62 -11.03 40.66
N PHE A 625 -15.40 -9.72 40.57
CA PHE A 625 -16.20 -8.70 41.27
C PHE A 625 -17.61 -8.53 40.69
N LEU A 626 -17.74 -8.54 39.36
CA LEU A 626 -19.04 -8.51 38.70
C LEU A 626 -19.86 -9.77 38.98
N ARG A 627 -19.20 -10.93 39.09
CA ARG A 627 -19.88 -12.19 39.48
C ARG A 627 -20.62 -12.03 40.82
N LEU A 628 -19.95 -11.46 41.82
CA LEU A 628 -20.52 -11.26 43.16
C LEU A 628 -21.69 -10.27 43.14
N LYS A 629 -21.52 -9.09 42.50
CA LYS A 629 -22.57 -8.06 42.47
C LYS A 629 -23.82 -8.44 41.68
N LEU A 630 -23.66 -9.11 40.53
CA LEU A 630 -24.79 -9.55 39.72
C LEU A 630 -25.50 -10.75 40.35
N ALA A 631 -24.76 -11.66 41.00
CA ALA A 631 -25.35 -12.80 41.70
C ALA A 631 -26.24 -12.34 42.87
N ASP A 632 -25.74 -11.44 43.72
CA ASP A 632 -26.47 -10.96 44.91
C ASP A 632 -27.76 -10.21 44.55
N HIS A 633 -27.76 -9.39 43.49
CA HIS A 633 -28.95 -8.62 43.08
C HIS A 633 -29.99 -9.40 42.27
N LEU A 634 -29.61 -10.52 41.64
CA LEU A 634 -30.52 -11.36 40.85
C LEU A 634 -31.08 -12.55 41.64
N ALA A 635 -30.36 -13.02 42.67
CA ALA A 635 -30.77 -14.12 43.54
C ALA A 635 -32.01 -13.77 44.41
N ASP A 636 -32.18 -12.50 44.78
CA ASP A 636 -33.19 -12.07 45.75
C ASP A 636 -34.66 -12.33 45.33
N ARG A 637 -34.95 -12.69 44.07
CA ARG A 637 -36.33 -12.97 43.59
C ARG A 637 -36.49 -14.07 42.53
N GLY A 638 -35.60 -15.07 42.48
CA GLY A 638 -35.85 -16.34 41.75
C GLY A 638 -35.40 -16.41 40.29
N LEU A 639 -34.48 -15.54 39.84
CA LEU A 639 -33.81 -15.63 38.54
C LEU A 639 -32.36 -16.04 38.77
N ALA A 640 -32.08 -17.33 39.04
CA ALA A 640 -30.71 -17.79 39.28
C ALA A 640 -29.90 -17.73 37.96
N PRO A 641 -28.83 -16.93 37.85
CA PRO A 641 -28.00 -16.89 36.65
C PRO A 641 -26.96 -18.01 36.68
N HIS A 642 -26.84 -18.77 35.59
CA HIS A 642 -25.67 -19.64 35.38
C HIS A 642 -24.51 -18.77 34.87
N LEU A 643 -23.46 -18.63 35.69
CA LEU A 643 -22.30 -17.79 35.42
C LEU A 643 -21.05 -18.64 35.20
N TYR A 644 -20.46 -18.56 34.01
CA TYR A 644 -19.31 -19.39 33.58
C TYR A 644 -18.03 -18.55 33.41
N GLU A 645 -16.88 -19.21 33.43
CA GLU A 645 -15.57 -18.54 33.28
C GLU A 645 -15.15 -18.37 31.82
N SER A 646 -15.76 -19.12 30.90
CA SER A 646 -15.47 -19.01 29.47
C SER A 646 -16.71 -19.14 28.58
N ARG A 647 -16.62 -18.59 27.37
CA ARG A 647 -17.64 -18.75 26.31
C ARG A 647 -17.92 -20.22 26.00
N THR A 648 -16.90 -21.07 26.00
CA THR A 648 -17.02 -22.50 25.68
C THR A 648 -17.88 -23.22 26.71
N GLU A 649 -17.68 -22.94 28.00
CA GLU A 649 -18.49 -23.48 29.09
C GLU A 649 -19.93 -22.97 29.03
N ALA A 650 -20.12 -21.67 28.80
CA ALA A 650 -21.44 -21.05 28.67
C ALA A 650 -22.27 -21.64 27.51
N VAL A 651 -21.65 -21.86 26.36
CA VAL A 651 -22.32 -22.44 25.17
C VAL A 651 -22.53 -23.95 25.32
N ALA A 652 -21.67 -24.66 26.06
CA ALA A 652 -21.86 -26.08 26.35
C ALA A 652 -23.04 -26.30 27.29
N ALA A 653 -23.13 -25.51 28.36
CA ALA A 653 -24.23 -25.61 29.32
C ALA A 653 -25.59 -25.24 28.71
N SER A 654 -25.65 -24.27 27.79
CA SER A 654 -26.89 -23.94 27.08
C SER A 654 -27.38 -25.05 26.12
N LYS A 655 -26.57 -26.10 25.87
CA LYS A 655 -26.96 -27.28 25.10
C LYS A 655 -27.47 -28.42 25.98
N GLU A 656 -27.01 -28.54 27.23
CA GLU A 656 -27.44 -29.62 28.14
C GLU A 656 -28.88 -29.43 28.64
N ASP A 657 -29.44 -28.21 28.58
CA ASP A 657 -30.84 -27.93 28.89
C ASP A 657 -31.82 -28.25 27.72
N LEU A 658 -31.32 -28.73 26.58
CA LEU A 658 -32.10 -29.04 25.36
C LEU A 658 -32.23 -30.54 25.05
N ASP A 659 -31.71 -31.42 25.91
CA ASP A 659 -31.99 -32.87 25.95
C ASP A 659 -32.83 -33.21 27.20
#